data_AF-A0A1G8CX40-F1
#
_entry.id   AF-A0A1G8CX40-F1
#
_cell.length_a   1.000
_cell.length_b   1.000
_cell.length_c   1.000
_cell.angle_alpha   90.00
_cell.angle_beta   90.00
_cell.angle_gamma   90.00
#
_symmetry.space_group_name_H-M   'P 1'
#
loop_
_entity.id
_entity.type
_entity.pdbx_description
1 polymer ?
#
loop_
_entity_poly.entity_id
_entity_poly.type
_entity_poly.pdbx_seq_one_letter_code
_entity_poly.pdbx_strand_id
1 'polypeptide(L)'
;MTAQVPAAPAPTDNSPLGTVMAMAANGQLSIPDLFGAAAVLQESGQLPAAIALYRTWIEHTPSPLMYAACFNLAVVLSNSGDDPGAEVVLRKAIAQNPNFIEARLNLGTLLERTGRPDDALAMWKSIINDPIEPDVKANQTLYVQTLNNLGRLLEIQKRYPEAEAMLATSLGVDPQQANVMTHWVHLRQKQCEWPVYAGLENISLATMMEGTSALAMLSASADPAQQLAAAKRFVNEKINAAVAPLTGQHGYGHQRLRIGYLSSDFCSHAVSILTAELYELHDRSKFEVYAFSWSREDGSPIRARVVKAMDHYIRIDKMTDEQAARTIRAHEIDILVDLHGLTLGARPQIIAYRPAPVQLTYLGFPGSTALPGIDYVISDEFLITPEMEPFFTEKPLHLQDCFQINDRQRAIAPTPTRASVNLPDDAFVFCSFNNNFKFTPDLFSVWMNILRRVPNSVLWLVADYPEVRENLFRHAEQAGIDRNRIIFNSRAVPAEYLARYQLADLFLDTFPFNAGTTASDALWAGLPLLTCAGQTFSSRMAGSLLRAVDLPQLITHSFEDYEEKAVELANNPARIASMKRQLMANRLTCALFDSPRFVRNMEAALQKVAKPAAPRLAAPEHAVRPQEPSQPAEPARIDQIPIITVSYNAPDLIEALLRTLRQFYSNRVYVIDGSNPDVAEQIRAITDSHDNVEFIPFGYNIHHGPGLAWAINHLGLSGEVLFLDSDVEILKAGFLESLHEHLRPGMYGVGNTQLVNEQGYDRPQDGAVRYLHPACMLTNIEVVRQWPLPIKHGAPLIPTMLAIHAAGAHDLIGLVPWVHDDFAKEPKRHFIKHDWQGTVIRTGGYHYDLPSSTTTVNADLLHFMPLDARKIVEVGVRDGTFAKAYKQRNAICNYTGIEADPAPAQAARPHCDFVFNDDIEHAGPEFWDHVRNADTWVLDESLEHMNDPWNVLQKIRTNIAPGGKIVATIRNFQHWSIQARLNAGDIRYGSQGLEKQRKRIFTRGAMLEMFQQAGFQISGGSARIIDEPAREKYLPAIRLMAGASGLDPVVAVEDALPWQYIVTAVAA
;
A
#
# COMPACT_ATOMS: atom_id res chain seq x y z
N MET A 1 -54.84 8.68 55.08
CA MET A 1 -53.81 9.30 54.21
C MET A 1 -52.82 8.23 53.80
N THR A 2 -52.94 7.71 52.59
CA THR A 2 -51.87 7.07 51.81
C THR A 2 -52.32 7.11 50.35
N ALA A 3 -52.01 8.21 49.68
CA ALA A 3 -52.25 8.39 48.26
C ALA A 3 -51.19 7.59 47.48
N GLN A 4 -51.64 6.70 46.59
CA GLN A 4 -50.79 6.11 45.56
C GLN A 4 -50.50 7.18 44.50
N VAL A 5 -49.22 7.43 44.28
CA VAL A 5 -48.70 8.28 43.20
C VAL A 5 -48.93 7.56 41.86
N PRO A 6 -49.50 8.21 40.82
CA PRO A 6 -49.56 7.63 39.49
C PRO A 6 -48.16 7.67 38.86
N ALA A 7 -47.78 6.58 38.21
CA ALA A 7 -46.56 6.49 37.42
C ALA A 7 -46.56 7.57 36.31
N ALA A 8 -45.43 8.26 36.15
CA ALA A 8 -45.24 9.26 35.11
C ALA A 8 -45.37 8.62 33.71
N PRO A 9 -46.04 9.28 32.73
CA PRO A 9 -46.01 8.82 31.35
C PRO A 9 -44.58 8.91 30.81
N ALA A 10 -44.16 7.88 30.05
CA ALA A 10 -42.86 7.85 29.40
C ALA A 10 -42.70 9.08 28.47
N PRO A 11 -41.50 9.65 28.35
CA PRO A 11 -41.27 10.80 27.48
C PRO A 11 -41.57 10.42 26.02
N THR A 12 -42.48 11.16 25.38
CA THR A 12 -42.74 11.05 23.94
C THR A 12 -41.54 11.61 23.18
N ASP A 13 -40.86 10.76 22.40
CA ASP A 13 -39.81 11.18 21.48
C ASP A 13 -40.42 12.03 20.36
N ASN A 14 -40.30 13.35 20.46
CA ASN A 14 -40.80 14.32 19.49
C ASN A 14 -39.86 14.49 18.29
N SER A 15 -38.86 13.62 18.11
CA SER A 15 -38.05 13.61 16.90
C SER A 15 -38.89 13.23 15.67
N PRO A 16 -38.50 13.65 14.45
CA PRO A 16 -39.18 13.21 13.22
C PRO A 16 -39.25 11.68 13.09
N LEU A 17 -38.21 10.96 13.53
CA LEU A 17 -38.19 9.50 13.55
C LEU A 17 -39.16 8.92 14.59
N GLY A 18 -39.17 9.47 15.82
CA GLY A 18 -40.13 9.09 16.86
C GLY A 18 -41.58 9.29 16.42
N THR A 19 -41.85 10.38 15.70
CA THR A 19 -43.17 10.67 15.10
C THR A 19 -43.55 9.63 14.05
N VAL A 20 -42.66 9.32 13.09
CA VAL A 20 -42.94 8.34 12.04
C VAL A 20 -43.10 6.92 12.62
N MET A 21 -42.29 6.55 13.61
CA MET A 21 -42.42 5.27 14.32
C MET A 21 -43.74 5.17 15.09
N ALA A 22 -44.17 6.24 15.76
CA ALA A 22 -45.46 6.29 16.43
C ALA A 22 -46.63 6.18 15.43
N MET A 23 -46.53 6.85 14.28
CA MET A 23 -47.52 6.70 13.20
C MET A 23 -47.59 5.27 12.67
N ALA A 24 -46.44 4.59 12.50
CA ALA A 24 -46.40 3.19 12.09
C ALA A 24 -47.03 2.26 13.15
N ALA A 25 -46.69 2.44 14.44
CA ALA A 25 -47.21 1.63 15.55
C ALA A 25 -48.73 1.81 15.76
N ASN A 26 -49.26 2.99 15.44
CA ASN A 26 -50.69 3.30 15.53
C ASN A 26 -51.46 2.96 14.24
N GLY A 27 -50.81 2.38 13.22
CA GLY A 27 -51.45 2.04 11.94
C GLY A 27 -51.86 3.26 11.09
N GLN A 28 -51.26 4.42 11.34
CA GLN A 28 -51.59 5.70 10.71
C GLN A 28 -50.63 6.10 9.57
N LEU A 29 -49.50 5.41 9.43
CA LEU A 29 -48.51 5.69 8.39
C LEU A 29 -48.92 5.04 7.06
N SER A 30 -49.03 5.84 5.99
CA SER A 30 -49.36 5.33 4.66
C SER A 30 -48.16 4.59 4.04
N ILE A 31 -48.40 3.74 3.03
CA ILE A 31 -47.30 3.04 2.33
C ILE A 31 -46.32 3.99 1.63
N PRO A 32 -46.78 5.00 0.87
CA PRO A 32 -45.86 5.97 0.27
C PRO A 32 -45.00 6.68 1.33
N ASP A 33 -45.59 7.06 2.47
CA ASP A 33 -44.86 7.72 3.56
C ASP A 33 -43.87 6.76 4.23
N LEU A 34 -44.25 5.48 4.40
CA LEU A 34 -43.34 4.43 4.87
C LEU A 34 -42.14 4.29 3.94
N PHE A 35 -42.36 4.22 2.63
CA PHE A 35 -41.27 4.05 1.66
C PHE A 35 -40.37 5.28 1.61
N GLY A 36 -40.95 6.49 1.64
CA GLY A 36 -40.19 7.73 1.71
C GLY A 36 -39.35 7.82 2.98
N ALA A 37 -39.94 7.57 4.15
CA ALA A 37 -39.23 7.62 5.42
C ALA A 37 -38.13 6.56 5.51
N ALA A 38 -38.41 5.32 5.08
CA ALA A 38 -37.42 4.26 5.05
C ALA A 38 -36.29 4.51 4.04
N ALA A 39 -36.56 5.16 2.90
CA ALA A 39 -35.53 5.57 1.95
C ALA A 39 -34.58 6.60 2.58
N VAL A 40 -35.11 7.64 3.23
CA VAL A 40 -34.31 8.65 3.95
C VAL A 40 -33.43 8.01 5.03
N LEU A 41 -33.97 7.04 5.78
CA LEU A 41 -33.22 6.30 6.79
C LEU A 41 -32.08 5.48 6.19
N GLN A 42 -32.31 4.83 5.04
CA GLN A 42 -31.28 4.08 4.32
C GLN A 42 -30.18 4.98 3.76
N GLU A 43 -30.54 6.10 3.13
CA GLU A 43 -29.59 7.09 2.62
C GLU A 43 -28.75 7.72 3.74
N SER A 44 -29.32 7.83 4.94
CA SER A 44 -28.62 8.32 6.13
C SER A 44 -27.80 7.23 6.86
N GLY A 45 -27.70 6.01 6.30
CA GLY A 45 -26.97 4.88 6.89
C GLY A 45 -27.64 4.23 8.11
N GLN A 46 -28.88 4.59 8.43
CA GLN A 46 -29.63 4.12 9.59
C GLN A 46 -30.46 2.85 9.27
N LEU A 47 -29.80 1.81 8.76
CA LEU A 47 -30.45 0.54 8.38
C LEU A 47 -31.27 -0.09 9.52
N PRO A 48 -30.81 -0.14 10.79
CA PRO A 48 -31.60 -0.69 11.89
C PRO A 48 -32.92 0.05 12.11
N ALA A 49 -32.93 1.37 11.95
CA ALA A 49 -34.14 2.18 12.09
C ALA A 49 -35.13 1.93 10.95
N ALA A 50 -34.64 1.79 9.71
CA ALA A 50 -35.47 1.42 8.56
C ALA A 50 -36.09 0.02 8.73
N ILE A 51 -35.30 -0.96 9.21
CA ILE A 51 -35.78 -2.32 9.51
C ILE A 51 -36.87 -2.28 10.58
N ALA A 52 -36.62 -1.57 11.68
CA ALA A 52 -37.60 -1.43 12.77
C ALA A 52 -38.89 -0.78 12.26
N LEU A 53 -38.79 0.28 11.45
CA LEU A 53 -39.94 0.99 10.90
C LEU A 53 -40.81 0.06 10.02
N TYR A 54 -40.18 -0.68 9.10
CA TYR A 54 -40.88 -1.67 8.29
C TYR A 54 -41.53 -2.77 9.13
N ARG A 55 -40.83 -3.33 10.13
CA ARG A 55 -41.38 -4.36 11.02
C ARG A 55 -42.59 -3.85 11.80
N THR A 56 -42.47 -2.68 12.43
CA THR A 56 -43.55 -2.05 13.17
C THR A 56 -44.76 -1.79 12.28
N TRP A 57 -44.54 -1.26 11.07
CA TRP A 57 -45.61 -1.02 10.12
C TRP A 57 -46.30 -2.33 9.70
N ILE A 58 -45.53 -3.38 9.40
CA ILE A 58 -46.04 -4.70 9.00
C ILE A 58 -46.86 -5.36 10.11
N GLU A 59 -46.50 -5.14 11.37
CA GLU A 59 -47.21 -5.70 12.53
C GLU A 59 -48.53 -4.97 12.82
N HIS A 60 -48.58 -3.66 12.62
CA HIS A 60 -49.68 -2.82 13.12
C HIS A 60 -50.60 -2.24 12.03
N THR A 61 -50.24 -2.36 10.75
CA THR A 61 -51.01 -1.79 9.63
C THR A 61 -51.54 -2.89 8.69
N PRO A 62 -52.81 -3.32 8.82
CA PRO A 62 -53.44 -4.19 7.84
C PRO A 62 -53.55 -3.49 6.48
N SER A 63 -52.90 -4.03 5.45
CA SER A 63 -52.91 -3.44 4.10
C SER A 63 -52.86 -4.50 3.01
N PRO A 64 -53.61 -4.35 1.91
CA PRO A 64 -53.53 -5.24 0.75
C PRO A 64 -52.16 -5.18 0.05
N LEU A 65 -51.42 -4.09 0.26
CA LEU A 65 -50.10 -3.83 -0.33
C LEU A 65 -48.94 -4.19 0.61
N MET A 66 -49.21 -4.89 1.71
CA MET A 66 -48.20 -5.32 2.68
C MET A 66 -47.11 -6.20 2.06
N TYR A 67 -47.39 -6.91 0.95
CA TYR A 67 -46.38 -7.67 0.21
C TYR A 67 -45.23 -6.77 -0.29
N ALA A 68 -45.52 -5.52 -0.67
CA ALA A 68 -44.52 -4.55 -1.13
C ALA A 68 -43.65 -4.04 0.03
N ALA A 69 -44.24 -3.81 1.20
CA ALA A 69 -43.49 -3.49 2.42
C ALA A 69 -42.59 -4.65 2.86
N CYS A 70 -43.09 -5.89 2.78
CA CYS A 70 -42.29 -7.09 3.03
C CYS A 70 -41.09 -7.16 2.06
N PHE A 71 -41.31 -6.98 0.76
CA PHE A 71 -40.23 -6.99 -0.23
C PHE A 71 -39.16 -5.93 0.05
N ASN A 72 -39.56 -4.68 0.31
CA ASN A 72 -38.61 -3.63 0.63
C ASN A 72 -37.86 -3.93 1.94
N LEU A 73 -38.53 -4.42 2.98
CA LEU A 73 -37.87 -4.88 4.20
C LEU A 73 -36.84 -5.97 3.90
N ALA A 74 -37.15 -6.94 3.05
CA ALA A 74 -36.21 -7.99 2.70
C ALA A 74 -34.96 -7.46 1.96
N VAL A 75 -35.12 -6.45 1.10
CA VAL A 75 -33.98 -5.76 0.47
C VAL A 75 -33.10 -5.09 1.54
N VAL A 76 -33.70 -4.38 2.51
CA VAL A 76 -32.95 -3.76 3.61
C VAL A 76 -32.25 -4.81 4.49
N LEU A 77 -32.93 -5.91 4.82
CA LEU A 77 -32.36 -7.01 5.59
C LEU A 77 -31.15 -7.63 4.88
N SER A 78 -31.29 -7.93 3.58
CA SER A 78 -30.19 -8.40 2.73
C SER A 78 -29.02 -7.41 2.71
N ASN A 79 -29.29 -6.10 2.59
CA ASN A 79 -28.25 -5.07 2.60
C ASN A 79 -27.55 -4.94 3.98
N SER A 80 -28.25 -5.28 5.06
CA SER A 80 -27.69 -5.35 6.42
C SER A 80 -26.97 -6.66 6.75
N GLY A 81 -26.97 -7.63 5.83
CA GLY A 81 -26.37 -8.95 6.00
C GLY A 81 -27.26 -10.01 6.68
N ASP A 82 -28.53 -9.71 6.95
CA ASP A 82 -29.51 -10.66 7.50
C ASP A 82 -30.25 -11.41 6.37
N ASP A 83 -29.51 -12.28 5.68
CA ASP A 83 -30.04 -13.15 4.63
C ASP A 83 -31.16 -14.10 5.11
N PRO A 84 -31.06 -14.75 6.29
CA PRO A 84 -32.15 -15.57 6.83
C PRO A 84 -33.43 -14.76 7.06
N GLY A 85 -33.31 -13.56 7.64
CA GLY A 85 -34.45 -12.66 7.83
C GLY A 85 -35.05 -12.21 6.50
N ALA A 86 -34.22 -11.86 5.51
CA ALA A 86 -34.67 -11.48 4.18
C ALA A 86 -35.47 -12.59 3.50
N GLU A 87 -35.03 -13.85 3.61
CA GLU A 87 -35.75 -14.99 3.04
C GLU A 87 -37.15 -15.17 3.65
N VAL A 88 -37.24 -15.12 4.98
CA VAL A 88 -38.53 -15.25 5.70
C VAL A 88 -39.52 -14.20 5.21
N VAL A 89 -39.06 -12.95 5.06
CA VAL A 89 -39.91 -11.84 4.64
C VAL A 89 -40.26 -11.92 3.15
N LEU A 90 -39.35 -12.36 2.27
CA LEU A 90 -39.66 -12.61 0.84
C LEU A 90 -40.72 -13.70 0.68
N ARG A 91 -40.60 -14.81 1.41
CA ARG A 91 -41.61 -15.87 1.40
C ARG A 91 -42.97 -15.36 1.89
N LYS A 92 -42.99 -14.48 2.89
CA LYS A 92 -44.22 -13.80 3.35
C LYS A 92 -44.83 -12.91 2.25
N ALA A 93 -43.99 -12.15 1.52
CA ALA A 93 -44.44 -11.33 0.40
C ALA A 93 -45.10 -12.19 -0.70
N ILE A 94 -44.46 -13.29 -1.08
CA ILE A 94 -44.96 -14.22 -2.11
C ILE A 94 -46.25 -14.92 -1.65
N ALA A 95 -46.34 -15.32 -0.37
CA ALA A 95 -47.54 -15.94 0.17
C ALA A 95 -48.75 -14.97 0.16
N GLN A 96 -48.51 -13.68 0.39
CA GLN A 96 -49.55 -12.66 0.34
C GLN A 96 -49.96 -12.28 -1.08
N ASN A 97 -49.00 -12.18 -2.00
CA ASN A 97 -49.25 -11.94 -3.41
C ASN A 97 -48.45 -12.93 -4.27
N PRO A 98 -49.03 -14.09 -4.63
CA PRO A 98 -48.37 -15.09 -5.46
C PRO A 98 -47.92 -14.58 -6.83
N ASN A 99 -48.53 -13.49 -7.33
CA ASN A 99 -48.24 -12.89 -8.62
C ASN A 99 -47.11 -11.84 -8.57
N PHE A 100 -46.49 -11.60 -7.40
CA PHE A 100 -45.43 -10.60 -7.28
C PHE A 100 -44.07 -11.15 -7.72
N ILE A 101 -43.77 -10.97 -9.00
CA ILE A 101 -42.60 -11.56 -9.69
C ILE A 101 -41.28 -11.07 -9.09
N GLU A 102 -41.19 -9.80 -8.73
CA GLU A 102 -39.98 -9.18 -8.18
C GLU A 102 -39.52 -9.87 -6.88
N ALA A 103 -40.47 -10.27 -6.02
CA ALA A 103 -40.17 -11.01 -4.81
C ALA A 103 -39.65 -12.43 -5.11
N ARG A 104 -40.20 -13.11 -6.13
CA ARG A 104 -39.71 -14.43 -6.58
C ARG A 104 -38.30 -14.33 -7.17
N LEU A 105 -38.06 -13.31 -8.01
CA LEU A 105 -36.74 -13.03 -8.59
C LEU A 105 -35.69 -12.83 -7.50
N ASN A 106 -35.96 -11.94 -6.54
CA ASN A 106 -35.04 -11.66 -5.43
C ASN A 106 -34.86 -12.85 -4.50
N LEU A 107 -35.90 -13.66 -4.27
CA LEU A 107 -35.76 -14.90 -3.50
C LEU A 107 -34.84 -15.88 -4.23
N GLY A 108 -34.98 -16.05 -5.54
CA GLY A 108 -34.04 -16.88 -6.31
C GLY A 108 -32.59 -16.39 -6.20
N THR A 109 -32.36 -15.07 -6.31
CA THR A 109 -31.02 -14.47 -6.15
C THR A 109 -30.45 -14.71 -4.75
N LEU A 110 -31.28 -14.59 -3.72
CA LEU A 110 -30.89 -14.85 -2.33
C LEU A 110 -30.57 -16.34 -2.10
N LEU A 111 -31.39 -17.24 -2.64
CA LEU A 111 -31.16 -18.69 -2.59
C LEU A 111 -29.84 -19.07 -3.26
N GLU A 112 -29.54 -18.50 -4.42
CA GLU A 112 -28.26 -18.72 -5.11
C GLU A 112 -27.08 -18.23 -4.26
N ARG A 113 -27.10 -16.98 -3.78
CA ARG A 113 -26.01 -16.39 -2.97
C ARG A 113 -25.76 -17.17 -1.69
N THR A 114 -26.80 -17.76 -1.11
CA THR A 114 -26.73 -18.59 0.10
C THR A 114 -26.40 -20.06 -0.18
N GLY A 115 -25.97 -20.40 -1.40
CA GLY A 115 -25.47 -21.73 -1.74
C GLY A 115 -26.55 -22.78 -2.03
N ARG A 116 -27.77 -22.35 -2.38
CA ARG A 116 -28.90 -23.22 -2.74
C ARG A 116 -29.31 -23.06 -4.21
N PRO A 117 -28.45 -23.48 -5.16
CA PRO A 117 -28.67 -23.20 -6.58
C PRO A 117 -29.88 -23.94 -7.16
N ASP A 118 -30.19 -25.15 -6.70
CA ASP A 118 -31.35 -25.90 -7.20
C ASP A 118 -32.67 -25.25 -6.77
N ASP A 119 -32.74 -24.74 -5.54
CA ASP A 119 -33.89 -23.98 -5.05
C ASP A 119 -34.05 -22.66 -5.82
N ALA A 120 -32.94 -21.98 -6.14
CA ALA A 120 -32.95 -20.77 -6.96
C ALA A 120 -33.49 -21.05 -8.37
N LEU A 121 -33.03 -22.13 -9.02
CA LEU A 121 -33.55 -22.55 -10.31
C LEU A 121 -35.03 -22.91 -10.25
N ALA A 122 -35.46 -23.64 -9.22
CA ALA A 122 -36.87 -23.97 -9.03
C ALA A 122 -37.72 -22.70 -8.87
N MET A 123 -37.24 -21.73 -8.09
CA MET A 123 -37.92 -20.46 -7.87
C MET A 123 -38.05 -19.66 -9.17
N TRP A 124 -36.98 -19.48 -9.95
CA TRP A 124 -37.07 -18.76 -11.21
C TRP A 124 -37.85 -19.53 -12.30
N LYS A 125 -37.77 -20.87 -12.33
CA LYS A 125 -38.62 -21.70 -13.23
C LYS A 125 -40.10 -21.54 -12.89
N SER A 126 -40.46 -21.38 -11.62
CA SER A 126 -41.86 -21.14 -11.21
C SER A 126 -42.43 -19.85 -11.80
N ILE A 127 -41.61 -18.82 -12.03
CA ILE A 127 -42.04 -17.55 -12.64
C ILE A 127 -42.52 -17.76 -14.09
N ILE A 128 -41.92 -18.71 -14.80
CA ILE A 128 -42.23 -19.00 -16.21
C ILE A 128 -43.35 -20.04 -16.34
N ASN A 129 -43.40 -21.00 -15.42
CA ASN A 129 -44.28 -22.17 -15.53
C ASN A 129 -45.60 -22.02 -14.77
N ASP A 130 -45.64 -21.27 -13.67
CA ASP A 130 -46.86 -21.07 -12.90
C ASP A 130 -47.78 -20.06 -13.61
N PRO A 131 -49.11 -20.21 -13.51
CA PRO A 131 -50.05 -19.19 -14.01
C PRO A 131 -49.98 -17.94 -13.11
N ILE A 132 -49.19 -16.95 -13.53
CA ILE A 132 -49.03 -15.65 -12.86
C ILE A 132 -49.79 -14.59 -13.67
N GLU A 133 -50.56 -13.73 -12.99
CA GLU A 133 -51.33 -12.65 -13.61
C GLU A 133 -50.86 -11.26 -13.14
N PRO A 134 -50.42 -10.36 -14.05
CA PRO A 134 -50.25 -10.58 -15.49
C PRO A 134 -49.10 -11.54 -15.81
N ASP A 135 -49.20 -12.26 -16.95
CA ASP A 135 -48.13 -13.16 -17.42
C ASP A 135 -46.79 -12.40 -17.46
N VAL A 136 -45.73 -13.02 -16.94
CA VAL A 136 -44.38 -12.45 -16.96
C VAL A 136 -43.95 -12.04 -18.37
N LYS A 137 -44.42 -12.75 -19.41
CA LYS A 137 -44.15 -12.43 -20.82
C LYS A 137 -44.72 -11.09 -21.25
N ALA A 138 -45.75 -10.58 -20.58
CA ALA A 138 -46.26 -9.23 -20.80
C ALA A 138 -45.32 -8.15 -20.22
N ASN A 139 -44.43 -8.51 -19.31
CA ASN A 139 -43.37 -7.64 -18.77
C ASN A 139 -41.99 -8.10 -19.28
N GLN A 140 -41.62 -7.59 -20.45
CA GLN A 140 -40.38 -7.94 -21.16
C GLN A 140 -39.13 -7.89 -20.26
N THR A 141 -39.00 -6.84 -19.44
CA THR A 141 -37.84 -6.65 -18.56
C THR A 141 -37.70 -7.79 -17.55
N LEU A 142 -38.77 -8.12 -16.82
CA LEU A 142 -38.74 -9.18 -15.81
C LEU A 142 -38.59 -10.56 -16.45
N TYR A 143 -39.17 -10.78 -17.63
CA TYR A 143 -39.03 -12.04 -18.36
C TYR A 143 -37.59 -12.28 -18.80
N VAL A 144 -36.97 -11.29 -19.45
CA VAL A 144 -35.56 -11.33 -19.86
C VAL A 144 -34.64 -11.55 -18.66
N GLN A 145 -34.87 -10.82 -17.55
CA GLN A 145 -34.08 -10.99 -16.32
C GLN A 145 -34.20 -12.42 -15.75
N THR A 146 -35.40 -13.00 -15.75
CA THR A 146 -35.65 -14.38 -15.29
C THR A 146 -34.90 -15.39 -16.15
N LEU A 147 -35.01 -15.27 -17.48
CA LEU A 147 -34.34 -16.15 -18.44
C LEU A 147 -32.81 -16.06 -18.33
N ASN A 148 -32.27 -14.85 -18.17
CA ASN A 148 -30.83 -14.64 -18.02
C ASN A 148 -30.29 -15.23 -16.71
N ASN A 149 -31.02 -15.06 -15.60
CA ASN A 149 -30.66 -15.68 -14.32
C ASN A 149 -30.65 -17.20 -14.40
N LEU A 150 -31.70 -17.79 -15.01
CA LEU A 150 -31.77 -19.22 -15.26
C LEU A 150 -30.60 -19.69 -16.14
N GLY A 151 -30.41 -19.08 -17.31
CA GLY A 151 -29.37 -19.47 -18.25
C GLY A 151 -27.97 -19.41 -17.65
N ARG A 152 -27.66 -18.33 -16.92
CA ARG A 152 -26.37 -18.17 -16.21
C ARG A 152 -26.15 -19.25 -15.16
N LEU A 153 -27.12 -19.50 -14.29
CA LEU A 153 -26.97 -20.49 -13.22
C LEU A 153 -26.92 -21.93 -13.78
N LEU A 154 -27.70 -22.23 -14.82
CA LEU A 154 -27.64 -23.49 -15.55
C LEU A 154 -26.26 -23.69 -16.20
N GLU A 155 -25.67 -22.65 -16.78
CA GLU A 155 -24.29 -22.71 -17.30
C GLU A 155 -23.27 -23.01 -16.19
N ILE A 156 -23.37 -22.34 -15.04
CA ILE A 156 -22.49 -22.57 -13.87
C ILE A 156 -22.61 -24.02 -13.38
N GLN A 157 -23.84 -24.56 -13.34
CA GLN A 157 -24.11 -25.97 -13.03
C GLN A 157 -23.78 -26.94 -14.17
N LYS A 158 -23.26 -26.44 -15.32
CA LYS A 158 -22.87 -27.23 -16.50
C LYS A 158 -24.03 -27.97 -17.18
N ARG A 159 -25.25 -27.46 -17.02
CA ARG A 159 -26.47 -27.93 -17.71
C ARG A 159 -26.61 -27.19 -19.03
N TYR A 160 -25.66 -27.40 -19.93
CA TYR A 160 -25.48 -26.57 -21.12
C TYR A 160 -26.70 -26.51 -22.07
N PRO A 161 -27.40 -27.62 -22.38
CA PRO A 161 -28.57 -27.54 -23.28
C PRO A 161 -29.70 -26.70 -22.69
N GLU A 162 -29.97 -26.82 -21.39
CA GLU A 162 -30.98 -26.00 -20.72
C GLU A 162 -30.55 -24.53 -20.65
N ALA A 163 -29.26 -24.27 -20.37
CA ALA A 163 -28.72 -22.92 -20.37
C ALA A 163 -28.87 -22.25 -21.74
N GLU A 164 -28.49 -22.96 -22.80
CA GLU A 164 -28.61 -22.50 -24.18
C GLU A 164 -30.06 -22.18 -24.54
N ALA A 165 -31.01 -23.06 -24.22
CA ALA A 165 -32.43 -22.85 -24.51
C ALA A 165 -32.99 -21.59 -23.80
N MET A 166 -32.61 -21.35 -22.54
CA MET A 166 -33.04 -20.16 -21.81
C MET A 166 -32.45 -18.88 -22.40
N LEU A 167 -31.15 -18.88 -22.73
CA LEU A 167 -30.50 -17.72 -23.34
C LEU A 167 -30.98 -17.47 -24.77
N ALA A 168 -31.29 -18.52 -25.55
CA ALA A 168 -31.89 -18.38 -26.87
C ALA A 168 -33.27 -17.72 -26.80
N THR A 169 -34.10 -18.16 -25.85
CA THR A 169 -35.41 -17.54 -25.59
C THR A 169 -35.24 -16.08 -25.18
N SER A 170 -34.26 -15.77 -24.33
CA SER A 170 -33.98 -14.38 -23.91
C SER A 170 -33.58 -13.50 -25.09
N LEU A 171 -32.68 -13.97 -25.95
CA LEU A 171 -32.24 -13.25 -27.16
C LEU A 171 -33.36 -13.09 -28.19
N GLY A 172 -34.30 -14.04 -28.27
CA GLY A 172 -35.49 -13.91 -29.11
C GLY A 172 -36.45 -12.80 -28.63
N VAL A 173 -36.45 -12.50 -27.34
CA VAL A 173 -37.26 -11.43 -26.74
C VAL A 173 -36.55 -10.07 -26.85
N ASP A 174 -35.27 -10.02 -26.50
CA ASP A 174 -34.41 -8.84 -26.67
C ASP A 174 -33.09 -9.23 -27.34
N PRO A 175 -32.94 -8.97 -28.65
CA PRO A 175 -31.72 -9.29 -29.38
C PRO A 175 -30.49 -8.46 -28.99
N GLN A 176 -30.66 -7.32 -28.31
CA GLN A 176 -29.58 -6.37 -28.03
C GLN A 176 -28.88 -6.65 -26.69
N GLN A 177 -28.59 -7.93 -26.43
CA GLN A 177 -27.96 -8.39 -25.19
C GLN A 177 -26.57 -8.98 -25.45
N ALA A 178 -25.56 -8.13 -25.65
CA ALA A 178 -24.19 -8.56 -25.99
C ALA A 178 -23.59 -9.58 -25.00
N ASN A 179 -23.79 -9.38 -23.69
CA ASN A 179 -23.31 -10.32 -22.67
C ASN A 179 -23.96 -11.71 -22.83
N VAL A 180 -25.28 -11.75 -23.09
CA VAL A 180 -26.01 -13.00 -23.27
C VAL A 180 -25.56 -13.71 -24.55
N MET A 181 -25.35 -12.95 -25.64
CA MET A 181 -24.81 -13.48 -26.89
C MET A 181 -23.44 -14.15 -26.69
N THR A 182 -22.55 -13.53 -25.90
CA THR A 182 -21.25 -14.10 -25.52
C THR A 182 -21.40 -15.49 -24.90
N HIS A 183 -22.31 -15.63 -23.94
CA HIS A 183 -22.56 -16.90 -23.26
C HIS A 183 -23.18 -17.92 -24.21
N TRP A 184 -24.19 -17.54 -24.98
CA TRP A 184 -24.90 -18.43 -25.90
C TRP A 184 -23.98 -19.03 -26.98
N VAL A 185 -23.17 -18.19 -27.65
CA VAL A 185 -22.21 -18.67 -28.66
C VAL A 185 -21.21 -19.65 -28.05
N HIS A 186 -20.67 -19.32 -26.88
CA HIS A 186 -19.66 -20.17 -26.24
C HIS A 186 -20.24 -21.48 -25.69
N LEU A 187 -21.51 -21.50 -25.25
CA LEU A 187 -22.22 -22.73 -24.90
C LEU A 187 -22.31 -23.69 -26.09
N ARG A 188 -22.66 -23.19 -27.28
CA ARG A 188 -22.71 -24.03 -28.50
C ARG A 188 -21.33 -24.57 -28.86
N GLN A 189 -20.28 -23.76 -28.74
CA GLN A 189 -18.89 -24.24 -28.91
C GLN A 189 -18.52 -25.34 -27.90
N LYS A 190 -18.81 -25.16 -26.60
CA LYS A 190 -18.54 -26.17 -25.56
C LYS A 190 -19.26 -27.49 -25.81
N GLN A 191 -20.42 -27.42 -26.47
CA GLN A 191 -21.27 -28.57 -26.79
C GLN A 191 -20.96 -29.24 -28.13
N CYS A 192 -20.03 -28.68 -28.92
CA CYS A 192 -19.84 -29.07 -30.33
C CYS A 192 -21.15 -29.05 -31.11
N GLU A 193 -22.03 -28.09 -30.80
CA GLU A 193 -23.31 -27.92 -31.48
C GLU A 193 -23.10 -27.05 -32.72
N TRP A 194 -23.05 -27.70 -33.89
CA TRP A 194 -22.69 -27.06 -35.16
C TRP A 194 -23.86 -27.03 -36.15
N PRO A 195 -24.00 -25.95 -36.95
CA PRO A 195 -23.19 -24.73 -36.94
C PRO A 195 -23.40 -23.87 -35.68
N VAL A 196 -22.32 -23.23 -35.20
CA VAL A 196 -22.34 -22.46 -33.94
C VAL A 196 -23.28 -21.26 -34.02
N TYR A 197 -23.23 -20.51 -35.12
CA TYR A 197 -24.01 -19.28 -35.33
C TYR A 197 -25.38 -19.52 -35.98
N ALA A 198 -26.09 -20.54 -35.52
CA ALA A 198 -27.43 -20.88 -36.02
C ALA A 198 -28.39 -21.18 -34.86
N GLY A 199 -29.70 -21.03 -35.12
CA GLY A 199 -30.75 -21.30 -34.13
C GLY A 199 -31.37 -20.07 -33.47
N LEU A 200 -30.95 -18.85 -33.85
CA LEU A 200 -31.60 -17.60 -33.44
C LEU A 200 -32.26 -16.94 -34.66
N GLU A 201 -33.58 -17.04 -34.74
CA GLU A 201 -34.36 -16.38 -35.80
C GLU A 201 -34.28 -14.85 -35.63
N ASN A 202 -34.15 -14.12 -36.74
CA ASN A 202 -34.09 -12.64 -36.78
C ASN A 202 -32.83 -11.98 -36.18
N ILE A 203 -31.79 -12.74 -35.82
CA ILE A 203 -30.49 -12.19 -35.43
C ILE A 203 -29.47 -12.46 -36.53
N SER A 204 -28.81 -11.42 -37.01
CA SER A 204 -27.83 -11.55 -38.11
C SER A 204 -26.55 -12.26 -37.65
N LEU A 205 -25.86 -12.93 -38.57
CA LEU A 205 -24.54 -13.51 -38.32
C LEU A 205 -23.55 -12.46 -37.81
N ALA A 206 -23.56 -11.26 -38.38
CA ALA A 206 -22.70 -10.15 -37.95
C ALA A 206 -22.94 -9.81 -36.47
N THR A 207 -24.20 -9.68 -36.06
CA THR A 207 -24.58 -9.42 -34.66
C THR A 207 -24.14 -10.54 -33.73
N MET A 208 -24.27 -11.81 -34.14
CA MET A 208 -23.79 -12.94 -33.32
C MET A 208 -22.26 -12.92 -33.19
N MET A 209 -21.53 -12.65 -34.27
CA MET A 209 -20.06 -12.53 -34.26
C MET A 209 -19.57 -11.33 -33.44
N GLU A 210 -20.28 -10.21 -33.49
CA GLU A 210 -20.04 -9.05 -32.63
C GLU A 210 -20.26 -9.40 -31.14
N GLY A 211 -21.27 -10.21 -30.84
CA GLY A 211 -21.51 -10.69 -29.47
C GLY A 211 -20.57 -11.80 -29.00
N THR A 212 -19.70 -12.34 -29.84
CA THR A 212 -18.72 -13.37 -29.45
C THR A 212 -17.61 -12.79 -28.57
N SER A 213 -17.35 -13.40 -27.41
CA SER A 213 -16.27 -12.99 -26.50
C SER A 213 -14.88 -13.21 -27.09
N ALA A 214 -13.89 -12.48 -26.57
CA ALA A 214 -12.49 -12.61 -27.01
C ALA A 214 -11.98 -14.06 -26.93
N LEU A 215 -12.30 -14.80 -25.86
CA LEU A 215 -11.89 -16.20 -25.71
C LEU A 215 -12.59 -17.14 -26.70
N ALA A 216 -13.91 -16.98 -26.88
CA ALA A 216 -14.67 -17.78 -27.85
C ALA A 216 -14.23 -17.48 -29.30
N MET A 217 -13.81 -16.25 -29.58
CA MET A 217 -13.32 -15.81 -30.88
C MET A 217 -12.04 -16.55 -31.30
N LEU A 218 -11.20 -16.98 -30.36
CA LEU A 218 -9.98 -17.73 -30.66
C LEU A 218 -10.26 -19.05 -31.39
N SER A 219 -11.39 -19.70 -31.09
CA SER A 219 -11.85 -20.89 -31.82
C SER A 219 -12.70 -20.55 -33.03
N ALA A 220 -13.42 -19.42 -33.00
CA ALA A 220 -14.38 -19.07 -34.05
C ALA A 220 -13.72 -18.48 -35.31
N SER A 221 -12.53 -17.88 -35.19
CA SER A 221 -11.88 -17.20 -36.30
C SER A 221 -10.37 -17.43 -36.33
N ALA A 222 -9.87 -17.71 -37.53
CA ALA A 222 -8.44 -17.77 -37.85
C ALA A 222 -7.89 -16.40 -38.31
N ASP A 223 -8.73 -15.35 -38.34
CA ASP A 223 -8.34 -13.99 -38.73
C ASP A 223 -7.84 -13.22 -37.50
N PRO A 224 -6.56 -12.82 -37.44
CA PRO A 224 -6.01 -12.07 -36.32
C PRO A 224 -6.69 -10.70 -36.12
N ALA A 225 -7.22 -10.08 -37.16
CA ALA A 225 -7.94 -8.80 -37.05
C ALA A 225 -9.25 -8.97 -36.28
N GLN A 226 -9.99 -10.07 -36.51
CA GLN A 226 -11.22 -10.37 -35.79
C GLN A 226 -10.96 -10.70 -34.32
N GLN A 227 -9.88 -11.44 -34.02
CA GLN A 227 -9.47 -11.71 -32.64
C GLN A 227 -9.11 -10.41 -31.90
N LEU A 228 -8.33 -9.52 -32.51
CA LEU A 228 -8.00 -8.22 -31.93
C LEU A 228 -9.25 -7.34 -31.75
N ALA A 229 -10.17 -7.33 -32.71
CA ALA A 229 -11.41 -6.57 -32.61
C ALA A 229 -12.29 -7.03 -31.44
N ALA A 230 -12.37 -8.34 -31.19
CA ALA A 230 -13.08 -8.90 -30.04
C ALA A 230 -12.42 -8.49 -28.70
N ALA A 231 -11.08 -8.50 -28.63
CA ALA A 231 -10.34 -8.02 -27.46
C ALA A 231 -10.60 -6.52 -27.21
N LYS A 232 -10.47 -5.66 -28.23
CA LYS A 232 -10.72 -4.22 -28.13
C LYS A 232 -12.15 -3.90 -27.70
N ARG A 233 -13.14 -4.64 -28.21
CA ARG A 233 -14.54 -4.48 -27.80
C ARG A 233 -14.73 -4.80 -26.32
N PHE A 234 -14.20 -5.93 -25.84
CA PHE A 234 -14.24 -6.26 -24.41
C PHE A 234 -13.63 -5.13 -23.58
N VAL A 235 -12.48 -4.60 -24.00
CA VAL A 235 -11.81 -3.49 -23.30
C VAL A 235 -12.67 -2.23 -23.27
N ASN A 236 -13.22 -1.82 -24.41
CA ASN A 236 -14.06 -0.62 -24.51
C ASN A 236 -15.35 -0.72 -23.68
N GLU A 237 -15.93 -1.91 -23.55
CA GLU A 237 -17.18 -2.13 -22.82
C GLU A 237 -16.98 -2.29 -21.31
N LYS A 238 -15.87 -2.91 -20.89
CA LYS A 238 -15.68 -3.37 -19.51
C LYS A 238 -14.63 -2.59 -18.73
N ILE A 239 -13.74 -1.88 -19.42
CA ILE A 239 -12.56 -1.26 -18.80
C ILE A 239 -12.66 0.24 -18.90
N ASN A 240 -12.55 0.90 -17.74
CA ASN A 240 -12.32 2.33 -17.72
C ASN A 240 -10.85 2.59 -18.04
N ALA A 241 -10.54 2.82 -19.32
CA ALA A 241 -9.20 3.20 -19.77
C ALA A 241 -8.83 4.65 -19.40
N ALA A 242 -9.81 5.49 -19.02
CA ALA A 242 -9.59 6.88 -18.62
C ALA A 242 -9.20 7.00 -17.13
N VAL A 243 -8.36 6.09 -16.67
CA VAL A 243 -7.79 6.09 -15.32
C VAL A 243 -6.34 6.58 -15.35
N ALA A 244 -5.95 7.32 -14.31
CA ALA A 244 -4.59 7.81 -14.17
C ALA A 244 -3.63 6.66 -13.86
N PRO A 245 -2.45 6.61 -14.50
CA PRO A 245 -1.43 5.63 -14.15
C PRO A 245 -0.81 5.94 -12.78
N LEU A 246 -0.65 4.92 -11.93
CA LEU A 246 -0.05 5.00 -10.60
C LEU A 246 1.49 5.04 -10.62
N THR A 247 2.10 4.75 -11.77
CA THR A 247 3.55 4.77 -11.97
C THR A 247 3.93 5.69 -13.13
N GLY A 248 5.09 6.33 -13.00
CA GLY A 248 5.68 7.18 -14.03
C GLY A 248 6.63 6.43 -14.97
N GLN A 249 7.54 7.18 -15.62
CA GLN A 249 8.45 6.64 -16.63
C GLN A 249 9.68 5.91 -16.08
N HIS A 250 9.93 5.93 -14.77
CA HIS A 250 11.14 5.38 -14.13
C HIS A 250 10.82 4.18 -13.22
N GLY A 251 11.81 3.31 -13.02
CA GLY A 251 11.78 2.23 -12.02
C GLY A 251 12.25 2.67 -10.64
N TYR A 252 12.46 1.71 -9.73
CA TYR A 252 12.74 1.99 -8.31
C TYR A 252 14.22 1.84 -7.90
N GLY A 253 15.04 1.14 -8.67
CA GLY A 253 16.49 1.00 -8.41
C GLY A 253 16.84 0.07 -7.26
N HIS A 254 16.06 -0.99 -7.08
CA HIS A 254 16.32 -2.03 -6.09
C HIS A 254 17.61 -2.80 -6.41
N GLN A 255 18.25 -3.35 -5.36
CA GLN A 255 19.38 -4.28 -5.55
C GLN A 255 18.95 -5.58 -6.23
N ARG A 256 17.72 -6.04 -5.95
CA ARG A 256 17.06 -7.18 -6.59
C ARG A 256 15.78 -6.70 -7.27
N LEU A 257 15.56 -7.08 -8.52
CA LEU A 257 14.34 -6.71 -9.25
C LEU A 257 13.12 -7.40 -8.64
N ARG A 258 12.08 -6.63 -8.34
CA ARG A 258 10.81 -7.15 -7.81
C ARG A 258 9.88 -7.53 -8.96
N ILE A 259 9.56 -8.82 -9.08
CA ILE A 259 8.61 -9.35 -10.06
C ILE A 259 7.30 -9.67 -9.35
N GLY A 260 6.18 -9.10 -9.80
CA GLY A 260 4.85 -9.42 -9.33
C GLY A 260 4.10 -10.29 -10.32
N TYR A 261 3.54 -11.42 -9.88
CA TYR A 261 2.63 -12.25 -10.66
C TYR A 261 1.18 -12.03 -10.20
N LEU A 262 0.32 -11.60 -11.12
CA LEU A 262 -1.08 -11.29 -10.88
C LEU A 262 -1.97 -12.42 -11.41
N SER A 263 -2.70 -13.13 -10.54
CA SER A 263 -3.54 -14.25 -10.99
C SER A 263 -4.67 -14.66 -10.04
N SER A 264 -5.76 -15.15 -10.64
CA SER A 264 -6.83 -15.90 -9.96
C SER A 264 -6.55 -17.41 -9.94
N ASP A 265 -5.46 -17.87 -10.54
CA ASP A 265 -5.23 -19.28 -10.87
C ASP A 265 -4.07 -19.93 -10.11
N PHE A 266 -3.65 -19.38 -8.96
CA PHE A 266 -2.75 -20.02 -7.99
C PHE A 266 -3.44 -21.14 -7.21
N CYS A 267 -4.14 -22.02 -7.91
CA CYS A 267 -4.91 -23.15 -7.41
C CYS A 267 -4.76 -24.34 -8.37
N SER A 268 -5.58 -25.38 -8.25
CA SER A 268 -5.59 -26.50 -9.21
C SER A 268 -6.11 -26.06 -10.59
N HIS A 269 -5.25 -25.37 -11.33
CA HIS A 269 -5.50 -24.77 -12.64
C HIS A 269 -4.28 -24.92 -13.56
N ALA A 270 -4.50 -24.86 -14.88
CA ALA A 270 -3.47 -25.06 -15.90
C ALA A 270 -2.27 -24.10 -15.74
N VAL A 271 -2.52 -22.84 -15.36
CA VAL A 271 -1.46 -21.85 -15.09
C VAL A 271 -0.51 -22.37 -14.01
N SER A 272 -1.02 -22.73 -12.83
CA SER A 272 -0.19 -23.26 -11.74
C SER A 272 0.51 -24.56 -12.08
N ILE A 273 -0.14 -25.43 -12.87
CA ILE A 273 0.46 -26.69 -13.33
C ILE A 273 1.70 -26.44 -14.19
N LEU A 274 1.72 -25.35 -14.98
CA LEU A 274 2.86 -24.98 -15.81
C LEU A 274 3.91 -24.17 -15.02
N THR A 275 3.47 -23.26 -14.14
CA THR A 275 4.34 -22.23 -13.55
C THR A 275 4.85 -22.53 -12.15
N ALA A 276 4.42 -23.60 -11.47
CA ALA A 276 4.88 -23.87 -10.11
C ALA A 276 6.41 -23.87 -9.97
N GLU A 277 7.10 -24.53 -10.90
CA GLU A 277 8.57 -24.57 -10.90
C GLU A 277 9.22 -23.24 -11.37
N LEU A 278 8.53 -22.41 -12.15
CA LEU A 278 9.02 -21.07 -12.53
C LEU A 278 9.36 -20.25 -11.28
N TYR A 279 8.42 -20.21 -10.34
CA TYR A 279 8.56 -19.42 -9.12
C TYR A 279 9.67 -19.99 -8.22
N GLU A 280 9.82 -21.31 -8.16
CA GLU A 280 10.87 -22.00 -7.40
C GLU A 280 12.28 -21.69 -7.93
N LEU A 281 12.42 -21.51 -9.25
CA LEU A 281 13.71 -21.43 -9.92
C LEU A 281 14.27 -20.02 -10.08
N HIS A 282 13.48 -18.97 -9.83
CA HIS A 282 13.98 -17.59 -9.91
C HIS A 282 15.23 -17.37 -9.03
N ASP A 283 16.26 -16.74 -9.58
CA ASP A 283 17.51 -16.46 -8.89
C ASP A 283 17.30 -15.39 -7.80
N ARG A 284 17.11 -15.82 -6.55
CA ARG A 284 16.85 -14.95 -5.40
C ARG A 284 18.00 -14.01 -5.02
N SER A 285 19.17 -14.17 -5.64
CA SER A 285 20.26 -13.20 -5.53
C SER A 285 20.03 -11.96 -6.41
N LYS A 286 19.18 -12.06 -7.44
CA LYS A 286 18.88 -11.00 -8.42
C LYS A 286 17.42 -10.56 -8.42
N PHE A 287 16.51 -11.43 -7.99
CA PHE A 287 15.07 -11.20 -8.04
C PHE A 287 14.41 -11.42 -6.70
N GLU A 288 13.30 -10.73 -6.49
CA GLU A 288 12.37 -10.94 -5.38
C GLU A 288 10.97 -11.15 -5.97
N VAL A 289 10.32 -12.25 -5.61
CA VAL A 289 9.14 -12.78 -6.29
C VAL A 289 7.88 -12.59 -5.44
N TYR A 290 6.92 -11.85 -6.01
CA TYR A 290 5.64 -11.52 -5.40
C TYR A 290 4.50 -12.21 -6.15
N ALA A 291 3.49 -12.63 -5.40
CA ALA A 291 2.20 -13.03 -5.94
C ALA A 291 1.08 -12.12 -5.42
N PHE A 292 0.24 -11.63 -6.32
CA PHE A 292 -0.99 -10.90 -6.01
C PHE A 292 -2.18 -11.77 -6.45
N SER A 293 -2.90 -12.31 -5.48
CA SER A 293 -3.83 -13.41 -5.71
C SER A 293 -5.23 -13.16 -5.22
N TRP A 294 -6.22 -13.50 -6.04
CA TRP A 294 -7.61 -13.66 -5.64
C TRP A 294 -8.13 -15.08 -5.94
N SER A 295 -7.20 -16.03 -5.98
CA SER A 295 -7.51 -17.44 -6.19
C SER A 295 -8.36 -18.01 -5.08
N ARG A 296 -9.24 -18.95 -5.45
CA ARG A 296 -9.97 -19.77 -4.48
C ARG A 296 -8.99 -20.58 -3.61
N GLU A 297 -9.37 -20.76 -2.35
CA GLU A 297 -8.69 -21.65 -1.41
C GLU A 297 -9.21 -23.08 -1.62
N ASP A 298 -8.61 -23.83 -2.55
CA ASP A 298 -9.07 -25.19 -2.90
C ASP A 298 -8.34 -26.33 -2.16
N GLY A 299 -7.37 -26.00 -1.29
CA GLY A 299 -6.60 -26.98 -0.52
C GLY A 299 -5.69 -27.89 -1.35
N SER A 300 -5.49 -27.58 -2.64
CA SER A 300 -4.72 -28.46 -3.54
C SER A 300 -3.21 -28.44 -3.22
N PRO A 301 -2.50 -29.58 -3.41
CA PRO A 301 -1.05 -29.62 -3.22
C PRO A 301 -0.28 -28.63 -4.10
N ILE A 302 -0.75 -28.37 -5.32
CA ILE A 302 -0.13 -27.42 -6.24
C ILE A 302 -0.24 -25.98 -5.73
N ARG A 303 -1.37 -25.61 -5.10
CA ARG A 303 -1.52 -24.30 -4.44
C ARG A 303 -0.49 -24.13 -3.33
N ALA A 304 -0.38 -25.12 -2.45
CA ALA A 304 0.59 -25.08 -1.35
C ALA A 304 2.03 -24.92 -1.87
N ARG A 305 2.37 -25.60 -2.97
CA ARG A 305 3.66 -25.46 -3.65
C ARG A 305 3.88 -24.06 -4.22
N VAL A 306 2.92 -23.52 -4.97
CA VAL A 306 3.00 -22.17 -5.54
C VAL A 306 3.15 -21.11 -4.44
N VAL A 307 2.33 -21.16 -3.39
CA VAL A 307 2.42 -20.22 -2.27
C VAL A 307 3.79 -20.27 -1.60
N LYS A 308 4.30 -21.47 -1.34
CA LYS A 308 5.63 -21.68 -0.74
C LYS A 308 6.77 -21.18 -1.63
N ALA A 309 6.59 -21.19 -2.94
CA ALA A 309 7.59 -20.76 -3.91
C ALA A 309 7.70 -19.23 -4.04
N MET A 310 6.77 -18.45 -3.50
CA MET A 310 6.81 -16.98 -3.54
C MET A 310 7.59 -16.44 -2.33
N ASP A 311 8.36 -15.36 -2.52
CA ASP A 311 8.94 -14.63 -1.38
C ASP A 311 7.82 -13.89 -0.62
N HIS A 312 6.82 -13.40 -1.35
CA HIS A 312 5.66 -12.69 -0.80
C HIS A 312 4.38 -13.14 -1.49
N TYR A 313 3.37 -13.54 -0.71
CA TYR A 313 2.06 -13.93 -1.21
C TYR A 313 0.96 -13.03 -0.64
N ILE A 314 0.41 -12.15 -1.47
CA ILE A 314 -0.55 -11.11 -1.08
C ILE A 314 -1.94 -11.46 -1.60
N ARG A 315 -2.90 -11.56 -0.67
CA ARG A 315 -4.33 -11.78 -0.99
C ARG A 315 -5.01 -10.45 -1.31
N ILE A 316 -5.66 -10.39 -2.47
CA ILE A 316 -6.37 -9.20 -2.97
C ILE A 316 -7.84 -9.48 -3.31
N ASP A 317 -8.37 -10.67 -3.02
CA ASP A 317 -9.77 -11.07 -3.29
C ASP A 317 -10.81 -10.18 -2.60
N LYS A 318 -10.47 -9.58 -1.46
CA LYS A 318 -11.36 -8.67 -0.71
C LYS A 318 -11.16 -7.20 -1.06
N MET A 319 -10.21 -6.89 -1.94
CA MET A 319 -9.87 -5.52 -2.34
C MET A 319 -10.63 -5.15 -3.62
N THR A 320 -11.00 -3.89 -3.77
CA THR A 320 -11.40 -3.34 -5.08
C THR A 320 -10.20 -3.32 -6.05
N ASP A 321 -10.44 -3.18 -7.34
CA ASP A 321 -9.35 -3.15 -8.34
C ASP A 321 -8.38 -1.98 -8.12
N GLU A 322 -8.88 -0.83 -7.70
CA GLU A 322 -8.03 0.32 -7.35
C GLU A 322 -7.20 0.05 -6.08
N GLN A 323 -7.80 -0.52 -5.03
CA GLN A 323 -7.08 -0.89 -3.80
C GLN A 323 -5.99 -1.92 -4.09
N ALA A 324 -6.27 -2.92 -4.93
CA ALA A 324 -5.28 -3.90 -5.36
C ALA A 324 -4.14 -3.24 -6.14
N ALA A 325 -4.44 -2.33 -7.08
CA ALA A 325 -3.43 -1.57 -7.81
C ALA A 325 -2.55 -0.71 -6.89
N ARG A 326 -3.14 0.01 -5.93
CA ARG A 326 -2.39 0.79 -4.92
C ARG A 326 -1.51 -0.09 -4.04
N THR A 327 -1.98 -1.29 -3.70
CA THR A 327 -1.20 -2.29 -2.95
C THR A 327 0.01 -2.76 -3.75
N ILE A 328 -0.17 -3.13 -5.01
CA ILE A 328 0.93 -3.51 -5.92
C ILE A 328 1.95 -2.35 -6.02
N ARG A 329 1.45 -1.12 -6.18
CA ARG A 329 2.29 0.09 -6.25
C ARG A 329 3.11 0.32 -4.98
N ALA A 330 2.52 0.09 -3.80
CA ALA A 330 3.17 0.26 -2.50
C ALA A 330 4.29 -0.77 -2.25
N HIS A 331 4.22 -1.94 -2.88
CA HIS A 331 5.31 -2.92 -2.88
C HIS A 331 6.43 -2.60 -3.88
N GLU A 332 6.30 -1.50 -4.64
CA GLU A 332 7.28 -1.04 -5.61
C GLU A 332 7.65 -2.15 -6.62
N ILE A 333 6.65 -2.83 -7.17
CA ILE A 333 6.89 -3.89 -8.15
C ILE A 333 7.51 -3.29 -9.41
N ASP A 334 8.71 -3.74 -9.78
CA ASP A 334 9.43 -3.28 -10.97
C ASP A 334 8.75 -3.78 -12.25
N ILE A 335 8.37 -5.07 -12.26
CA ILE A 335 7.71 -5.72 -13.38
C ILE A 335 6.49 -6.50 -12.90
N LEU A 336 5.31 -6.14 -13.40
CA LEU A 336 4.07 -6.87 -13.14
C LEU A 336 3.72 -7.78 -14.33
N VAL A 337 3.54 -9.07 -14.05
CA VAL A 337 3.17 -10.11 -15.00
C VAL A 337 1.71 -10.47 -14.78
N ASP A 338 0.85 -10.08 -15.72
CA ASP A 338 -0.53 -10.54 -15.82
C ASP A 338 -0.55 -11.98 -16.37
N LEU A 339 -1.06 -12.90 -15.54
CA LEU A 339 -1.21 -14.32 -15.92
C LEU A 339 -2.65 -14.66 -16.34
N HIS A 340 -3.50 -13.65 -16.55
CA HIS A 340 -4.93 -13.86 -16.75
C HIS A 340 -5.37 -13.46 -18.17
N GLY A 341 -5.02 -12.27 -18.62
CA GLY A 341 -5.52 -11.67 -19.86
C GLY A 341 -7.04 -11.51 -19.85
N LEU A 342 -7.73 -11.99 -20.88
CA LEU A 342 -9.18 -11.83 -21.09
C LEU A 342 -10.00 -13.09 -20.77
N THR A 343 -9.57 -13.87 -19.79
CA THR A 343 -10.25 -15.11 -19.38
C THR A 343 -11.18 -14.92 -18.17
N LEU A 344 -12.00 -15.92 -17.85
CA LEU A 344 -13.01 -15.83 -16.79
C LEU A 344 -12.39 -15.55 -15.41
N GLY A 345 -12.82 -14.50 -14.74
CA GLY A 345 -12.30 -14.10 -13.43
C GLY A 345 -11.17 -13.07 -13.48
N ALA A 346 -10.81 -12.59 -14.67
CA ALA A 346 -9.81 -11.54 -14.86
C ALA A 346 -10.19 -10.26 -14.11
N ARG A 347 -9.18 -9.55 -13.61
CA ARG A 347 -9.31 -8.21 -12.99
C ARG A 347 -8.52 -7.15 -13.77
N PRO A 348 -8.82 -6.96 -15.06
CA PRO A 348 -8.05 -6.12 -15.99
C PRO A 348 -7.97 -4.64 -15.58
N GLN A 349 -8.94 -4.13 -14.80
CA GLN A 349 -8.90 -2.75 -14.33
C GLN A 349 -7.70 -2.47 -13.41
N ILE A 350 -7.16 -3.47 -12.71
CA ILE A 350 -5.93 -3.35 -11.92
C ILE A 350 -4.75 -2.92 -12.82
N ILE A 351 -4.65 -3.54 -14.00
CA ILE A 351 -3.59 -3.26 -14.98
C ILE A 351 -3.75 -1.88 -15.60
N ALA A 352 -4.99 -1.45 -15.84
CA ALA A 352 -5.30 -0.13 -16.39
C ALA A 352 -4.78 1.01 -15.48
N TYR A 353 -4.78 0.82 -14.15
CA TYR A 353 -4.17 1.75 -13.20
C TYR A 353 -2.65 1.81 -13.25
N ARG A 354 -1.98 0.98 -14.05
CA ARG A 354 -0.51 0.95 -14.20
C ARG A 354 0.27 0.95 -12.87
N PRO A 355 0.00 0.02 -11.93
CA PRO A 355 0.68 -0.04 -10.64
C PRO A 355 2.17 -0.42 -10.68
N ALA A 356 2.68 -0.91 -11.82
CA ALA A 356 4.11 -1.17 -12.02
C ALA A 356 4.65 -0.43 -13.27
N PRO A 357 5.93 0.03 -13.25
CA PRO A 357 6.55 0.76 -14.35
C PRO A 357 6.58 -0.04 -15.66
N VAL A 358 6.75 -1.37 -15.55
CA VAL A 358 6.67 -2.32 -16.66
C VAL A 358 5.57 -3.33 -16.36
N GLN A 359 4.67 -3.52 -17.32
CA GLN A 359 3.61 -4.52 -17.20
C GLN A 359 3.61 -5.38 -18.46
N LEU A 360 3.46 -6.68 -18.29
CA LEU A 360 3.41 -7.62 -19.42
C LEU A 360 2.34 -8.67 -19.18
N THR A 361 1.79 -9.24 -20.26
CA THR A 361 0.91 -10.41 -20.20
C THR A 361 1.68 -11.68 -20.56
N TYR A 362 1.34 -12.78 -19.88
CA TYR A 362 1.97 -14.06 -20.10
C TYR A 362 1.01 -15.22 -19.85
N LEU A 363 0.98 -16.17 -20.78
CA LEU A 363 0.38 -17.51 -20.66
C LEU A 363 -1.16 -17.57 -20.57
N GLY A 364 -1.80 -16.68 -19.83
CA GLY A 364 -3.23 -16.76 -19.49
C GLY A 364 -4.18 -16.63 -20.69
N PHE A 365 -3.92 -15.67 -21.59
CA PHE A 365 -4.71 -15.44 -22.79
C PHE A 365 -3.83 -15.57 -24.05
N PRO A 366 -4.11 -16.52 -24.96
CA PRO A 366 -3.24 -16.79 -26.10
C PRO A 366 -3.57 -15.90 -27.31
N GLY A 367 -3.43 -14.59 -27.12
CA GLY A 367 -3.67 -13.55 -28.12
C GLY A 367 -3.39 -12.15 -27.57
N SER A 368 -3.60 -11.12 -28.40
CA SER A 368 -3.54 -9.72 -27.95
C SER A 368 -4.67 -9.45 -26.94
N THR A 369 -4.33 -8.89 -25.78
CA THR A 369 -5.33 -8.57 -24.75
C THR A 369 -6.01 -7.23 -25.00
N ALA A 370 -5.42 -6.36 -25.84
CA ALA A 370 -5.86 -4.98 -26.03
C ALA A 370 -5.92 -4.14 -24.74
N LEU A 371 -5.40 -4.66 -23.62
CA LEU A 371 -5.54 -4.02 -22.32
C LEU A 371 -4.70 -2.74 -22.25
N PRO A 372 -5.31 -1.61 -21.83
CA PRO A 372 -4.55 -0.39 -21.64
C PRO A 372 -3.55 -0.61 -20.50
N GLY A 373 -2.29 -0.30 -20.77
CA GLY A 373 -1.24 -0.41 -19.77
C GLY A 373 -0.40 -1.68 -19.85
N ILE A 374 -0.64 -2.62 -20.76
CA ILE A 374 0.29 -3.74 -20.99
C ILE A 374 1.34 -3.32 -22.02
N ASP A 375 2.61 -3.38 -21.64
CA ASP A 375 3.73 -2.98 -22.51
C ASP A 375 4.19 -4.13 -23.40
N TYR A 376 4.23 -5.35 -22.85
CA TYR A 376 4.79 -6.52 -23.52
C TYR A 376 3.90 -7.77 -23.44
N VAL A 377 4.05 -8.64 -24.44
CA VAL A 377 3.55 -10.03 -24.41
C VAL A 377 4.73 -10.97 -24.55
N ILE A 378 4.90 -11.91 -23.61
CA ILE A 378 5.98 -12.91 -23.72
C ILE A 378 5.68 -13.87 -24.86
N SER A 379 6.65 -14.05 -25.75
CA SER A 379 6.52 -14.83 -26.98
C SER A 379 7.85 -15.49 -27.37
N ASP A 380 7.91 -16.08 -28.57
CA ASP A 380 9.11 -16.53 -29.28
C ASP A 380 8.97 -16.18 -30.78
N GLU A 381 10.03 -16.37 -31.56
CA GLU A 381 10.06 -15.99 -32.98
C GLU A 381 9.11 -16.79 -33.87
N PHE A 382 8.71 -17.99 -33.46
CA PHE A 382 7.75 -18.78 -34.23
C PHE A 382 6.31 -18.34 -33.94
N LEU A 383 6.03 -18.05 -32.67
CA LEU A 383 4.70 -17.82 -32.15
C LEU A 383 4.08 -16.50 -32.61
N ILE A 384 4.85 -15.41 -32.55
CA ILE A 384 4.47 -14.11 -33.12
C ILE A 384 5.54 -13.75 -34.15
N THR A 385 5.17 -13.72 -35.42
CA THR A 385 6.06 -13.29 -36.51
C THR A 385 5.93 -11.78 -36.74
N PRO A 386 6.89 -11.14 -37.44
CA PRO A 386 6.81 -9.70 -37.75
C PRO A 386 5.52 -9.27 -38.46
N GLU A 387 4.94 -10.14 -39.30
CA GLU A 387 3.68 -9.87 -40.00
C GLU A 387 2.47 -9.86 -39.06
N MET A 388 2.60 -10.46 -37.88
CA MET A 388 1.54 -10.52 -36.86
C MET A 388 1.59 -9.32 -35.91
N GLU A 389 2.71 -8.61 -35.79
CA GLU A 389 2.87 -7.47 -34.89
C GLU A 389 1.77 -6.40 -35.03
N PRO A 390 1.27 -6.04 -36.22
CA PRO A 390 0.16 -5.08 -36.36
C PRO A 390 -1.14 -5.50 -35.66
N PHE A 391 -1.30 -6.79 -35.36
CA PHE A 391 -2.48 -7.34 -34.67
C PHE A 391 -2.28 -7.46 -33.16
N PHE A 392 -1.17 -6.95 -32.62
CA PHE A 392 -0.90 -6.85 -31.20
C PHE A 392 -0.86 -5.39 -30.74
N THR A 393 -1.40 -5.15 -29.55
CA THR A 393 -1.26 -3.85 -28.89
C THR A 393 -0.02 -3.78 -28.00
N GLU A 394 0.36 -4.93 -27.47
CA GLU A 394 1.55 -5.18 -26.68
C GLU A 394 2.74 -5.45 -27.59
N LYS A 395 3.94 -5.06 -27.16
CA LYS A 395 5.17 -5.40 -27.90
C LYS A 395 5.56 -6.85 -27.62
N PRO A 396 5.82 -7.68 -28.64
CA PRO A 396 6.35 -9.02 -28.40
C PRO A 396 7.71 -8.95 -27.70
N LEU A 397 7.85 -9.69 -26.59
CA LEU A 397 9.11 -9.92 -25.91
C LEU A 397 9.55 -11.36 -26.19
N HIS A 398 10.36 -11.54 -27.23
CA HIS A 398 10.79 -12.86 -27.69
C HIS A 398 11.81 -13.50 -26.75
N LEU A 399 11.49 -14.69 -26.27
CA LEU A 399 12.42 -15.60 -25.61
C LEU A 399 13.18 -16.41 -26.66
N GLN A 400 14.39 -16.86 -26.31
CA GLN A 400 15.30 -17.52 -27.24
C GLN A 400 14.77 -18.85 -27.81
N ASP A 401 14.04 -19.64 -27.02
CA ASP A 401 13.71 -21.03 -27.37
C ASP A 401 12.20 -21.27 -27.53
N CYS A 402 11.41 -20.94 -26.51
CA CYS A 402 9.98 -21.17 -26.48
C CYS A 402 9.33 -20.19 -25.49
N PHE A 403 8.09 -19.79 -25.75
CA PHE A 403 7.31 -18.96 -24.82
C PHE A 403 6.83 -19.70 -23.57
N GLN A 404 6.58 -21.01 -23.64
CA GLN A 404 5.86 -21.75 -22.61
C GLN A 404 6.81 -22.41 -21.60
N ILE A 405 6.61 -22.10 -20.31
CA ILE A 405 7.22 -22.83 -19.20
C ILE A 405 6.46 -24.13 -18.90
N ASN A 406 7.18 -25.13 -18.41
CA ASN A 406 6.62 -26.40 -17.95
C ASN A 406 7.20 -26.79 -16.59
N ASP A 407 6.41 -27.50 -15.78
CA ASP A 407 6.87 -28.12 -14.54
C ASP A 407 7.41 -29.52 -14.83
N ARG A 408 8.73 -29.70 -14.68
CA ARG A 408 9.40 -30.98 -14.95
C ARG A 408 9.33 -31.94 -13.77
N GLN A 409 8.79 -31.50 -12.62
CA GLN A 409 8.63 -32.33 -11.42
C GLN A 409 7.34 -33.18 -11.45
N ARG A 410 6.54 -33.08 -12.52
CA ARG A 410 5.27 -33.80 -12.66
C ARG A 410 5.50 -35.29 -12.90
N ALA A 411 5.04 -36.09 -11.96
CA ALA A 411 5.10 -37.54 -12.06
C ALA A 411 4.11 -38.09 -13.12
N ILE A 412 4.57 -39.11 -13.85
CA ILE A 412 3.72 -39.94 -14.71
C ILE A 412 3.52 -41.26 -13.98
N ALA A 413 2.27 -41.68 -13.80
CA ALA A 413 1.95 -42.97 -13.19
C ALA A 413 2.38 -44.14 -14.11
N PRO A 414 2.44 -45.39 -13.61
CA PRO A 414 2.64 -46.54 -14.48
C PRO A 414 1.61 -46.59 -15.62
N THR A 415 2.07 -46.88 -16.83
CA THR A 415 1.20 -46.92 -18.02
C THR A 415 0.14 -48.01 -17.84
N PRO A 416 -1.17 -47.68 -17.93
CA PRO A 416 -2.22 -48.68 -17.90
C PRO A 416 -2.23 -49.55 -19.17
N THR A 417 -3.13 -50.53 -19.29
CA THR A 417 -3.34 -51.25 -20.56
C THR A 417 -4.39 -50.54 -21.42
N ARG A 418 -4.32 -50.69 -22.75
CA ARG A 418 -5.35 -50.12 -23.65
C ARG A 418 -6.75 -50.63 -23.32
N ALA A 419 -6.90 -51.93 -23.09
CA ALA A 419 -8.16 -52.53 -22.66
C ALA A 419 -8.76 -51.90 -21.39
N SER A 420 -7.93 -51.50 -20.41
CA SER A 420 -8.42 -50.89 -19.15
C SER A 420 -9.07 -49.51 -19.32
N VAL A 421 -8.87 -48.87 -20.48
CA VAL A 421 -9.47 -47.57 -20.84
C VAL A 421 -10.34 -47.68 -22.10
N ASN A 422 -10.80 -48.90 -22.42
CA ASN A 422 -11.67 -49.20 -23.56
C ASN A 422 -11.05 -48.89 -24.94
N LEU A 423 -9.72 -48.96 -25.06
CA LEU A 423 -9.04 -48.86 -26.34
C LEU A 423 -8.74 -50.25 -26.93
N PRO A 424 -8.80 -50.42 -28.26
CA PRO A 424 -8.36 -51.64 -28.94
C PRO A 424 -6.83 -51.80 -28.88
N ASP A 425 -6.35 -53.02 -28.67
CA ASP A 425 -4.91 -53.32 -28.58
C ASP A 425 -4.21 -53.23 -29.95
N ASP A 426 -4.90 -53.54 -31.05
CA ASP A 426 -4.35 -53.73 -32.39
C ASP A 426 -4.65 -52.60 -33.38
N ALA A 427 -5.28 -51.50 -32.94
CA ALA A 427 -5.57 -50.34 -33.78
C ALA A 427 -4.60 -49.17 -33.53
N PHE A 428 -4.45 -48.30 -34.53
CA PHE A 428 -3.73 -47.04 -34.38
C PHE A 428 -4.58 -46.04 -33.59
N VAL A 429 -4.06 -45.47 -32.51
CA VAL A 429 -4.82 -44.58 -31.63
C VAL A 429 -4.44 -43.13 -31.89
N PHE A 430 -5.28 -42.40 -32.63
CA PHE A 430 -5.23 -40.94 -32.64
C PHE A 430 -5.85 -40.42 -31.33
N CYS A 431 -5.34 -39.32 -30.79
CA CYS A 431 -5.98 -38.68 -29.64
C CYS A 431 -6.01 -37.16 -29.73
N SER A 432 -7.00 -36.54 -29.08
CA SER A 432 -7.04 -35.10 -28.83
C SER A 432 -7.76 -34.85 -27.51
N PHE A 433 -7.00 -34.54 -26.46
CA PHE A 433 -7.53 -34.28 -25.12
C PHE A 433 -7.81 -32.79 -24.85
N ASN A 434 -7.97 -32.03 -25.93
CA ASN A 434 -8.31 -30.62 -25.87
C ASN A 434 -9.74 -30.40 -25.35
N ASN A 435 -10.00 -29.21 -24.83
CA ASN A 435 -11.36 -28.78 -24.52
C ASN A 435 -12.22 -28.74 -25.79
N ASN A 436 -13.46 -29.19 -25.67
CA ASN A 436 -14.41 -29.35 -26.78
C ASN A 436 -14.62 -28.07 -27.61
N PHE A 437 -14.59 -26.90 -26.98
CA PHE A 437 -14.73 -25.62 -27.70
C PHE A 437 -13.59 -25.32 -28.68
N LYS A 438 -12.50 -26.11 -28.68
CA LYS A 438 -11.42 -26.05 -29.67
C LYS A 438 -11.68 -26.94 -30.89
N PHE A 439 -12.68 -27.82 -30.83
CA PHE A 439 -13.10 -28.61 -31.98
C PHE A 439 -13.99 -27.72 -32.86
N THR A 440 -13.60 -27.61 -34.13
CA THR A 440 -14.35 -26.87 -35.16
C THR A 440 -14.91 -27.87 -36.17
N PRO A 441 -16.04 -27.56 -36.84
CA PRO A 441 -16.64 -28.48 -37.80
C PRO A 441 -15.68 -28.82 -38.96
N ASP A 442 -14.90 -27.85 -39.43
CA ASP A 442 -13.96 -28.05 -40.54
C ASP A 442 -12.83 -29.02 -40.14
N LEU A 443 -12.20 -28.80 -38.98
CA LEU A 443 -11.16 -29.69 -38.50
C LEU A 443 -11.68 -31.08 -38.14
N PHE A 444 -12.86 -31.17 -37.51
CA PHE A 444 -13.44 -32.46 -37.18
C PHE A 444 -13.75 -33.28 -38.44
N SER A 445 -14.16 -32.61 -39.53
CA SER A 445 -14.32 -33.23 -40.84
C SER A 445 -12.99 -33.80 -41.38
N VAL A 446 -11.87 -33.08 -41.21
CA VAL A 446 -10.53 -33.58 -41.54
C VAL A 446 -10.20 -34.82 -40.72
N TRP A 447 -10.50 -34.84 -39.42
CA TRP A 447 -10.30 -36.03 -38.59
C TRP A 447 -11.14 -37.22 -39.07
N MET A 448 -12.37 -37.00 -39.52
CA MET A 448 -13.19 -38.06 -40.10
C MET A 448 -12.60 -38.60 -41.40
N ASN A 449 -12.00 -37.75 -42.24
CA ASN A 449 -11.26 -38.18 -43.42
C ASN A 449 -10.04 -39.03 -43.08
N ILE A 450 -9.25 -38.62 -42.08
CA ILE A 450 -8.11 -39.39 -41.55
C ILE A 450 -8.58 -40.79 -41.12
N LEU A 451 -9.65 -40.86 -40.32
CA LEU A 451 -10.20 -42.15 -39.87
C LEU A 451 -10.67 -42.99 -41.06
N ARG A 452 -11.32 -42.41 -42.07
CA ARG A 452 -11.75 -43.13 -43.29
C ARG A 452 -10.56 -43.73 -44.04
N ARG A 453 -9.46 -42.99 -44.14
CA ARG A 453 -8.23 -43.39 -44.85
C ARG A 453 -7.34 -44.35 -44.06
N VAL A 454 -7.55 -44.46 -42.75
CA VAL A 454 -6.84 -45.39 -41.86
C VAL A 454 -7.87 -46.30 -41.17
N PRO A 455 -8.38 -47.37 -41.83
CA PRO A 455 -9.53 -48.13 -41.34
C PRO A 455 -9.32 -48.75 -39.95
N ASN A 456 -8.12 -49.26 -39.66
CA ASN A 456 -7.77 -49.84 -38.36
C ASN A 456 -7.23 -48.77 -37.40
N SER A 457 -8.02 -47.74 -37.12
CA SER A 457 -7.67 -46.69 -36.16
C SER A 457 -8.88 -46.19 -35.38
N VAL A 458 -8.62 -45.54 -34.25
CA VAL A 458 -9.64 -44.90 -33.41
C VAL A 458 -9.23 -43.48 -33.07
N LEU A 459 -10.20 -42.61 -32.81
CA LEU A 459 -9.98 -41.25 -32.30
C LEU A 459 -10.41 -41.19 -30.84
N TRP A 460 -9.46 -40.89 -29.96
CA TRP A 460 -9.66 -40.83 -28.52
C TRP A 460 -9.75 -39.38 -28.04
N LEU A 461 -10.93 -38.97 -27.56
CA LEU A 461 -11.25 -37.59 -27.20
C LEU A 461 -11.55 -37.45 -25.70
N VAL A 462 -11.53 -36.21 -25.21
CA VAL A 462 -12.15 -35.86 -23.94
C VAL A 462 -13.52 -35.26 -24.24
N ALA A 463 -14.57 -35.77 -23.58
CA ALA A 463 -15.87 -35.11 -23.52
C ALA A 463 -16.58 -35.60 -22.26
N ASP A 464 -16.64 -34.75 -21.23
CA ASP A 464 -17.16 -35.16 -19.92
C ASP A 464 -18.69 -35.34 -19.91
N TYR A 465 -19.41 -34.64 -20.78
CA TYR A 465 -20.88 -34.57 -20.74
C TYR A 465 -21.51 -35.41 -21.86
N PRO A 466 -22.57 -36.20 -21.56
CA PRO A 466 -23.21 -37.09 -22.52
C PRO A 466 -23.68 -36.41 -23.81
N GLU A 467 -24.22 -35.20 -23.70
CA GLU A 467 -24.80 -34.46 -24.82
C GLU A 467 -23.72 -34.07 -25.84
N VAL A 468 -22.52 -33.72 -25.36
CA VAL A 468 -21.39 -33.40 -26.25
C VAL A 468 -20.88 -34.65 -26.95
N ARG A 469 -20.87 -35.80 -26.25
CA ARG A 469 -20.52 -37.08 -26.88
C ARG A 469 -21.50 -37.42 -27.99
N GLU A 470 -22.79 -37.23 -27.73
CA GLU A 470 -23.86 -37.50 -28.70
C GLU A 470 -23.75 -36.59 -29.93
N ASN A 471 -23.46 -35.30 -29.75
CA ASN A 471 -23.22 -34.38 -30.86
C ASN A 471 -22.01 -34.82 -31.72
N LEU A 472 -20.89 -35.19 -31.09
CA LEU A 472 -19.71 -35.69 -31.80
C LEU A 472 -19.97 -37.02 -32.51
N PHE A 473 -20.72 -37.95 -31.90
CA PHE A 473 -21.14 -39.19 -32.55
C PHE A 473 -22.01 -38.91 -33.77
N ARG A 474 -23.02 -38.04 -33.64
CA ARG A 474 -23.90 -37.65 -34.74
C ARG A 474 -23.10 -37.11 -35.93
N HIS A 475 -22.12 -36.24 -35.68
CA HIS A 475 -21.26 -35.70 -36.73
C HIS A 475 -20.34 -36.76 -37.36
N ALA A 476 -19.81 -37.70 -36.56
CA ALA A 476 -19.01 -38.80 -37.07
C ALA A 476 -19.83 -39.75 -37.97
N GLU A 477 -21.05 -40.12 -37.53
CA GLU A 477 -21.97 -40.98 -38.28
C GLU A 477 -22.43 -40.32 -39.58
N GLN A 478 -22.72 -39.01 -39.55
CA GLN A 478 -23.01 -38.22 -40.76
C GLN A 478 -21.85 -38.22 -41.75
N ALA A 479 -20.60 -38.29 -41.28
CA ALA A 479 -19.41 -38.43 -42.10
C ALA A 479 -19.10 -39.89 -42.50
N GLY A 480 -19.95 -40.85 -42.13
CA GLY A 480 -19.80 -42.27 -42.45
C GLY A 480 -18.76 -43.00 -41.59
N ILE A 481 -18.45 -42.50 -40.40
CA ILE A 481 -17.55 -43.14 -39.43
C ILE A 481 -18.37 -43.81 -38.33
N ASP A 482 -18.10 -45.10 -38.07
CA ASP A 482 -18.76 -45.87 -37.01
C ASP A 482 -18.49 -45.24 -35.63
N ARG A 483 -19.55 -45.08 -34.81
CA ARG A 483 -19.46 -44.52 -33.46
C ARG A 483 -18.39 -45.17 -32.58
N ASN A 484 -18.14 -46.48 -32.73
CA ASN A 484 -17.17 -47.20 -31.92
C ASN A 484 -15.72 -46.82 -32.24
N ARG A 485 -15.48 -46.09 -33.34
CA ARG A 485 -14.17 -45.51 -33.66
C ARG A 485 -13.91 -44.19 -32.95
N ILE A 486 -14.91 -43.60 -32.32
CA ILE A 486 -14.77 -42.43 -31.45
C ILE A 486 -14.87 -42.90 -30.01
N ILE A 487 -13.77 -42.78 -29.26
CA ILE A 487 -13.67 -43.25 -27.88
C ILE A 487 -13.51 -42.04 -26.98
N PHE A 488 -14.13 -42.08 -25.80
CA PHE A 488 -14.04 -40.98 -24.83
C PHE A 488 -13.24 -41.39 -23.60
N ASN A 489 -12.24 -40.59 -23.27
CA ASN A 489 -11.41 -40.75 -22.09
C ASN A 489 -12.24 -40.43 -20.83
N SER A 490 -12.08 -41.23 -19.78
CA SER A 490 -12.70 -40.96 -18.47
C SER A 490 -11.86 -39.98 -17.65
N ARG A 491 -12.43 -39.41 -16.59
CA ARG A 491 -11.65 -38.61 -15.64
C ARG A 491 -10.59 -39.48 -14.95
N ALA A 492 -9.45 -38.86 -14.67
CA ALA A 492 -8.31 -39.47 -13.99
C ALA A 492 -7.63 -38.44 -13.09
N VAL A 493 -6.93 -38.90 -12.06
CA VAL A 493 -6.03 -38.03 -11.30
C VAL A 493 -4.83 -37.61 -12.17
N PRO A 494 -4.16 -36.47 -11.91
CA PRO A 494 -3.19 -35.89 -12.85
C PRO A 494 -2.09 -36.84 -13.34
N ALA A 495 -1.50 -37.65 -12.46
CA ALA A 495 -0.42 -38.57 -12.84
C ALA A 495 -0.91 -39.73 -13.74
N GLU A 496 -2.13 -40.22 -13.50
CA GLU A 496 -2.78 -41.24 -14.34
C GLU A 496 -3.25 -40.65 -15.68
N TYR A 497 -3.72 -39.40 -15.66
CA TYR A 497 -4.05 -38.65 -16.86
C TYR A 497 -2.83 -38.53 -17.79
N LEU A 498 -1.65 -38.17 -17.24
CA LEU A 498 -0.41 -38.13 -18.01
C LEU A 498 0.00 -39.52 -18.54
N ALA A 499 -0.17 -40.58 -17.75
CA ALA A 499 0.17 -41.94 -18.17
C ALA A 499 -0.68 -42.41 -19.37
N ARG A 500 -1.92 -41.94 -19.49
CA ARG A 500 -2.82 -42.31 -20.60
C ARG A 500 -2.33 -41.81 -21.96
N TYR A 501 -1.59 -40.70 -22.04
CA TYR A 501 -1.01 -40.23 -23.29
C TYR A 501 -0.07 -41.26 -23.94
N GLN A 502 0.57 -42.12 -23.15
CA GLN A 502 1.48 -43.16 -23.64
C GLN A 502 0.75 -44.28 -24.41
N LEU A 503 -0.57 -44.40 -24.24
CA LEU A 503 -1.40 -45.38 -24.96
C LEU A 503 -1.73 -44.95 -26.39
N ALA A 504 -1.73 -43.65 -26.66
CA ALA A 504 -1.98 -43.10 -27.98
C ALA A 504 -0.74 -43.21 -28.89
N ASP A 505 -0.94 -43.12 -30.19
CA ASP A 505 0.12 -43.20 -31.20
C ASP A 505 0.48 -41.84 -31.80
N LEU A 506 -0.53 -41.01 -32.06
CA LEU A 506 -0.35 -39.63 -32.53
C LEU A 506 -1.38 -38.71 -31.90
N PHE A 507 -0.94 -37.58 -31.35
CA PHE A 507 -1.84 -36.51 -30.94
C PHE A 507 -2.22 -35.65 -32.15
N LEU A 508 -3.53 -35.47 -32.36
CA LEU A 508 -4.10 -34.59 -33.36
C LEU A 508 -4.46 -33.25 -32.71
N ASP A 509 -3.71 -32.20 -33.05
CA ASP A 509 -3.94 -30.86 -32.52
C ASP A 509 -5.12 -30.15 -33.19
N THR A 510 -5.60 -29.08 -32.54
CA THR A 510 -6.77 -28.30 -32.93
C THR A 510 -6.42 -27.00 -33.67
N PHE A 511 -7.33 -26.48 -34.48
CA PHE A 511 -7.18 -25.25 -35.27
C PHE A 511 -8.53 -24.50 -35.34
N PRO A 512 -8.56 -23.15 -35.24
CA PRO A 512 -7.44 -22.21 -35.10
C PRO A 512 -6.97 -21.97 -33.66
N PHE A 513 -7.44 -22.77 -32.71
CA PHE A 513 -6.98 -22.73 -31.32
C PHE A 513 -6.26 -24.04 -30.98
N ASN A 514 -4.92 -24.04 -31.07
CA ASN A 514 -4.07 -25.17 -30.75
C ASN A 514 -4.15 -25.57 -29.26
N ALA A 515 -3.67 -26.77 -28.98
CA ALA A 515 -3.23 -27.22 -27.68
C ALA A 515 -2.09 -26.36 -27.14
N GLY A 516 -2.15 -26.08 -25.84
CA GLY A 516 -1.09 -25.42 -25.07
C GLY A 516 -0.57 -26.41 -24.03
N THR A 517 -1.11 -26.34 -22.82
CA THR A 517 -0.83 -27.31 -21.73
C THR A 517 -1.03 -28.77 -22.16
N THR A 518 -2.09 -29.06 -22.92
CA THR A 518 -2.37 -30.42 -23.42
C THR A 518 -1.34 -30.92 -24.43
N ALA A 519 -0.69 -30.01 -25.16
CA ALA A 519 0.40 -30.35 -26.08
C ALA A 519 1.68 -30.63 -25.30
N SER A 520 2.03 -29.80 -24.31
CA SER A 520 3.19 -30.09 -23.47
C SER A 520 2.99 -31.35 -22.63
N ASP A 521 1.77 -31.66 -22.20
CA ASP A 521 1.44 -32.93 -21.53
C ASP A 521 1.68 -34.14 -22.45
N ALA A 522 1.21 -34.07 -23.70
CA ALA A 522 1.46 -35.12 -24.69
C ALA A 522 2.96 -35.33 -24.93
N LEU A 523 3.70 -34.25 -25.17
CA LEU A 523 5.15 -34.30 -25.40
C LEU A 523 5.93 -34.79 -24.17
N TRP A 524 5.51 -34.39 -22.96
CA TRP A 524 6.10 -34.84 -21.69
C TRP A 524 5.91 -36.35 -21.47
N ALA A 525 4.74 -36.86 -21.87
CA ALA A 525 4.44 -38.28 -21.86
C ALA A 525 5.05 -39.05 -23.05
N GLY A 526 5.74 -38.37 -23.97
CA GLY A 526 6.46 -38.98 -25.10
C GLY A 526 5.58 -39.27 -26.31
N LEU A 527 4.39 -38.67 -26.39
CA LEU A 527 3.49 -38.80 -27.52
C LEU A 527 3.80 -37.71 -28.57
N PRO A 528 4.16 -38.07 -29.82
CA PRO A 528 4.30 -37.09 -30.90
C PRO A 528 2.97 -36.40 -31.20
N LEU A 529 3.04 -35.12 -31.54
CA LEU A 529 1.89 -34.26 -31.81
C LEU A 529 1.98 -33.67 -33.21
N LEU A 530 0.88 -33.73 -33.96
CA LEU A 530 0.73 -33.12 -35.28
C LEU A 530 -0.15 -31.86 -35.17
N THR A 531 0.34 -30.73 -35.70
CA THR A 531 -0.38 -29.45 -35.65
C THR A 531 -0.45 -28.76 -37.00
N CYS A 532 -1.46 -27.92 -37.19
CA CYS A 532 -1.60 -27.00 -38.32
C CYS A 532 -1.38 -25.57 -37.81
N ALA A 533 -0.34 -24.90 -38.30
CA ALA A 533 0.05 -23.56 -37.90
C ALA A 533 -0.58 -22.48 -38.79
N GLY A 534 -1.32 -21.56 -38.17
CA GLY A 534 -2.01 -20.44 -38.84
C GLY A 534 -1.30 -19.09 -38.69
N GLN A 535 -2.10 -18.02 -38.72
CA GLN A 535 -1.65 -16.61 -38.65
C GLN A 535 -2.01 -15.92 -37.31
N THR A 536 -2.46 -16.69 -36.32
CA THR A 536 -2.84 -16.18 -34.99
C THR A 536 -1.95 -16.80 -33.92
N PHE A 537 -1.79 -16.13 -32.77
CA PHE A 537 -1.05 -16.72 -31.65
C PHE A 537 -1.63 -18.08 -31.24
N SER A 538 -2.96 -18.15 -31.10
CA SER A 538 -3.68 -19.35 -30.71
C SER A 538 -3.47 -20.52 -31.67
N SER A 539 -3.20 -20.26 -32.96
CA SER A 539 -2.98 -21.29 -33.99
C SER A 539 -1.50 -21.62 -34.21
N ARG A 540 -0.58 -21.12 -33.37
CA ARG A 540 0.86 -21.34 -33.53
C ARG A 540 1.56 -21.87 -32.28
N MET A 541 0.84 -21.95 -31.15
CA MET A 541 1.39 -22.42 -29.87
C MET A 541 2.06 -23.80 -29.99
N ALA A 542 1.35 -24.79 -30.53
CA ALA A 542 1.87 -26.15 -30.60
C ALA A 542 3.09 -26.26 -31.53
N GLY A 543 3.13 -25.45 -32.60
CA GLY A 543 4.28 -25.38 -33.49
C GLY A 543 5.54 -24.84 -32.78
N SER A 544 5.39 -23.84 -31.90
CA SER A 544 6.50 -23.39 -31.04
C SER A 544 7.01 -24.53 -30.14
N LEU A 545 6.09 -25.28 -29.50
CA LEU A 545 6.48 -26.41 -28.65
C LEU A 545 7.20 -27.51 -29.44
N LEU A 546 6.75 -27.81 -30.66
CA LEU A 546 7.37 -28.80 -31.54
C LEU A 546 8.79 -28.41 -31.96
N ARG A 547 9.05 -27.13 -32.21
CA ARG A 547 10.42 -26.63 -32.44
C ARG A 547 11.30 -26.83 -31.21
N ALA A 548 10.77 -26.59 -30.01
CA ALA A 548 11.51 -26.72 -28.75
C ALA A 548 11.83 -28.17 -28.32
N VAL A 549 11.18 -29.16 -28.93
CA VAL A 549 11.48 -30.60 -28.75
C VAL A 549 12.18 -31.24 -29.97
N ASP A 550 12.61 -30.42 -30.93
CA ASP A 550 13.26 -30.84 -32.18
C ASP A 550 12.40 -31.76 -33.07
N LEU A 551 11.12 -31.44 -33.22
CA LEU A 551 10.18 -32.11 -34.14
C LEU A 551 9.44 -31.14 -35.10
N PRO A 552 10.13 -30.20 -35.79
CA PRO A 552 9.49 -29.23 -36.68
C PRO A 552 8.76 -29.87 -37.87
N GLN A 553 9.11 -31.11 -38.24
CA GLN A 553 8.46 -31.86 -39.32
C GLN A 553 7.00 -32.25 -39.04
N LEU A 554 6.51 -32.03 -37.81
CA LEU A 554 5.11 -32.25 -37.41
C LEU A 554 4.27 -30.96 -37.43
N ILE A 555 4.81 -29.89 -38.02
CA ILE A 555 4.11 -28.63 -38.23
C ILE A 555 3.64 -28.58 -39.69
N THR A 556 2.34 -28.49 -39.91
CA THR A 556 1.73 -28.29 -41.23
C THR A 556 1.11 -26.89 -41.34
N HIS A 557 0.69 -26.47 -42.54
CA HIS A 557 0.16 -25.12 -42.79
C HIS A 557 -1.16 -25.11 -43.55
N SER A 558 -1.73 -26.28 -43.82
CA SER A 558 -3.02 -26.46 -44.45
C SER A 558 -3.69 -27.73 -43.91
N PHE A 559 -5.02 -27.80 -44.03
CA PHE A 559 -5.76 -29.02 -43.67
C PHE A 559 -5.41 -30.20 -44.57
N GLU A 560 -5.08 -29.97 -45.83
CA GLU A 560 -4.62 -31.01 -46.75
C GLU A 560 -3.30 -31.62 -46.28
N ASP A 561 -2.29 -30.78 -46.00
CA ASP A 561 -0.99 -31.25 -45.49
C ASP A 561 -1.12 -31.95 -44.13
N TYR A 562 -2.00 -31.43 -43.27
CA TYR A 562 -2.31 -32.04 -41.98
C TYR A 562 -2.90 -33.44 -42.14
N GLU A 563 -3.90 -33.60 -43.02
CA GLU A 563 -4.51 -34.89 -43.33
C GLU A 563 -3.49 -35.88 -43.89
N GLU A 564 -2.75 -35.48 -44.92
CA GLU A 564 -1.72 -36.31 -45.55
C GLU A 564 -0.66 -36.75 -44.55
N LYS A 565 -0.19 -35.83 -43.70
CA LYS A 565 0.81 -36.16 -42.68
C LYS A 565 0.28 -37.16 -41.65
N ALA A 566 -0.96 -37.00 -41.20
CA ALA A 566 -1.58 -37.93 -40.25
C ALA A 566 -1.69 -39.34 -40.84
N VAL A 567 -2.13 -39.45 -42.10
CA VAL A 567 -2.27 -40.72 -42.82
C VAL A 567 -0.89 -41.36 -43.10
N GLU A 568 0.10 -40.56 -43.51
CA GLU A 568 1.48 -41.03 -43.69
C GLU A 568 2.03 -41.64 -42.40
N LEU A 569 1.88 -40.93 -41.28
CA LEU A 569 2.39 -41.36 -39.98
C LEU A 569 1.69 -42.60 -39.45
N ALA A 570 0.36 -42.69 -39.62
CA ALA A 570 -0.41 -43.85 -39.19
C ALA A 570 -0.05 -45.12 -39.97
N ASN A 571 0.34 -44.98 -41.24
CA ASN A 571 0.83 -46.08 -42.08
C ASN A 571 2.33 -46.36 -41.88
N ASN A 572 3.03 -45.63 -41.00
CA ASN A 572 4.45 -45.83 -40.72
C ASN A 572 4.76 -45.94 -39.21
N PRO A 573 4.43 -47.08 -38.58
CA PRO A 573 4.66 -47.30 -37.14
C PRO A 573 6.12 -47.13 -36.71
N ALA A 574 7.08 -47.44 -37.58
CA ALA A 574 8.51 -47.27 -37.30
C ALA A 574 8.88 -45.80 -37.08
N ARG A 575 8.29 -44.88 -37.85
CA ARG A 575 8.51 -43.44 -37.71
C ARG A 575 7.93 -42.92 -36.40
N ILE A 576 6.73 -43.36 -36.03
CA ILE A 576 6.10 -43.04 -34.73
C ILE A 576 6.95 -43.56 -33.57
N ALA A 577 7.36 -44.83 -33.61
CA ALA A 577 8.23 -45.42 -32.59
C ALA A 577 9.56 -44.67 -32.44
N SER A 578 10.14 -44.20 -33.56
CA SER A 578 11.36 -43.38 -33.53
C SER A 578 11.15 -42.05 -32.82
N MET A 579 10.05 -41.34 -33.12
CA MET A 579 9.74 -40.06 -32.47
C MET A 579 9.42 -40.24 -30.99
N LYS A 580 8.67 -41.29 -30.61
CA LYS A 580 8.41 -41.64 -29.21
C LYS A 580 9.72 -41.89 -28.44
N ARG A 581 10.68 -42.63 -29.04
CA ARG A 581 12.01 -42.84 -28.46
C ARG A 581 12.81 -41.54 -28.32
N GLN A 582 12.78 -40.66 -29.33
CA GLN A 582 13.44 -39.35 -29.27
C GLN A 582 12.90 -38.53 -28.10
N LEU A 583 11.58 -38.36 -28.01
CA LEU A 583 10.92 -37.60 -26.95
C LEU A 583 11.25 -38.15 -25.55
N MET A 584 11.25 -39.48 -25.40
CA MET A 584 11.64 -40.10 -24.13
C MET A 584 13.11 -39.90 -23.78
N ALA A 585 14.02 -39.98 -24.77
CA ALA A 585 15.45 -39.84 -24.56
C ALA A 585 15.85 -38.41 -24.20
N ASN A 586 15.25 -37.40 -24.84
CA ASN A 586 15.60 -35.99 -24.63
C ASN A 586 14.65 -35.25 -23.67
N ARG A 587 13.64 -35.92 -23.07
CA ARG A 587 12.61 -35.29 -22.22
C ARG A 587 13.14 -34.32 -21.17
N LEU A 588 14.28 -34.62 -20.54
CA LEU A 588 14.86 -33.79 -19.47
C LEU A 588 15.91 -32.78 -19.96
N THR A 589 16.20 -32.77 -21.26
CA THR A 589 17.29 -31.99 -21.87
C THR A 589 16.85 -31.11 -23.03
N CYS A 590 15.68 -31.35 -23.62
CA CYS A 590 15.14 -30.50 -24.68
C CYS A 590 14.71 -29.15 -24.12
N ALA A 591 14.70 -28.12 -24.98
CA ALA A 591 14.46 -26.75 -24.54
C ALA A 591 13.08 -26.55 -23.90
N LEU A 592 12.07 -27.32 -24.33
CA LEU A 592 10.70 -27.24 -23.79
C LEU A 592 10.59 -27.59 -22.30
N PHE A 593 11.42 -28.52 -21.81
CA PHE A 593 11.35 -29.07 -20.45
C PHE A 593 12.60 -28.79 -19.60
N ASP A 594 13.59 -28.06 -20.14
CA ASP A 594 14.68 -27.47 -19.37
C ASP A 594 14.20 -26.18 -18.69
N SER A 595 13.37 -26.33 -17.65
CA SER A 595 12.81 -25.22 -16.88
C SER A 595 13.90 -24.28 -16.31
N PRO A 596 15.04 -24.76 -15.79
CA PRO A 596 16.16 -23.89 -15.40
C PRO A 596 16.69 -23.00 -16.54
N ARG A 597 16.83 -23.54 -17.77
CA ARG A 597 17.20 -22.73 -18.94
C ARG A 597 16.11 -21.71 -19.28
N PHE A 598 14.85 -22.13 -19.27
CA PHE A 598 13.72 -21.22 -19.51
C PHE A 598 13.75 -20.04 -18.53
N VAL A 599 13.86 -20.30 -17.22
CA VAL A 599 13.84 -19.24 -16.19
C VAL A 599 15.00 -18.27 -16.38
N ARG A 600 16.22 -18.75 -16.65
CA ARG A 600 17.36 -17.86 -16.95
C ARG A 600 17.10 -16.98 -18.19
N ASN A 601 16.49 -17.54 -19.24
CA ASN A 601 16.16 -16.80 -20.45
C ASN A 601 15.07 -15.74 -20.18
N MET A 602 14.04 -16.09 -19.41
CA MET A 602 12.99 -15.18 -18.98
C MET A 602 13.57 -14.05 -18.12
N GLU A 603 14.38 -14.36 -17.12
CA GLU A 603 15.07 -13.38 -16.27
C GLU A 603 15.92 -12.40 -17.07
N ALA A 604 16.68 -12.89 -18.05
CA ALA A 604 17.47 -12.04 -18.93
C ALA A 604 16.57 -11.12 -19.78
N ALA A 605 15.41 -11.60 -20.23
CA ALA A 605 14.44 -10.77 -20.96
C ALA A 605 13.80 -9.71 -20.04
N LEU A 606 13.43 -10.08 -18.81
CA LEU A 606 12.87 -9.17 -17.81
C LEU A 606 13.86 -8.06 -17.43
N GLN A 607 15.14 -8.40 -17.22
CA GLN A 607 16.19 -7.42 -16.95
C GLN A 607 16.37 -6.40 -18.07
N LYS A 608 16.21 -6.81 -19.34
CA LYS A 608 16.32 -5.90 -20.49
C LYS A 608 15.20 -4.87 -20.55
N VAL A 609 14.00 -5.22 -20.11
CA VAL A 609 12.83 -4.33 -20.16
C VAL A 609 12.61 -3.56 -18.86
N ALA A 610 13.24 -3.97 -17.76
CA ALA A 610 13.19 -3.26 -16.48
C ALA A 610 13.61 -1.79 -16.67
N LYS A 611 12.78 -0.87 -16.16
CA LYS A 611 13.08 0.57 -16.26
C LYS A 611 14.13 0.96 -15.22
N PRO A 612 15.15 1.76 -15.59
CA PRO A 612 16.13 2.25 -14.63
C PRO A 612 15.45 3.19 -13.62
N ALA A 613 16.03 3.28 -12.42
CA ALA A 613 15.65 4.32 -11.48
C ALA A 613 15.84 5.70 -12.11
N ALA A 614 15.06 6.67 -11.64
CA ALA A 614 15.34 8.07 -11.94
C ALA A 614 16.81 8.38 -11.56
N PRO A 615 17.57 9.10 -12.41
CA PRO A 615 18.96 9.39 -12.14
C PRO A 615 19.12 10.07 -10.79
N ARG A 616 19.87 9.44 -9.88
CA ARG A 616 20.34 10.08 -8.64
C ARG A 616 21.53 10.96 -8.98
N LEU A 617 21.48 12.25 -8.61
CA LEU A 617 22.66 13.10 -8.62
C LEU A 617 23.71 12.46 -7.69
N ALA A 618 24.93 12.26 -8.19
CA ALA A 618 26.00 11.59 -7.46
C ALA A 618 26.41 12.38 -6.20
N ALA A 619 26.78 11.68 -5.12
CA ALA A 619 27.35 12.28 -3.92
C ALA A 619 28.79 12.79 -4.19
N PRO A 620 29.26 13.88 -3.55
CA PRO A 620 30.62 14.38 -3.73
C PRO A 620 31.69 13.39 -3.21
N GLU A 621 32.78 13.20 -3.96
CA GLU A 621 33.86 12.23 -3.72
C GLU A 621 34.78 12.50 -2.51
N HIS A 622 34.39 13.32 -1.52
CA HIS A 622 35.27 13.68 -0.40
C HIS A 622 34.64 13.42 0.97
N ALA A 623 34.67 12.16 1.41
CA ALA A 623 34.46 11.78 2.81
C ALA A 623 35.74 11.12 3.36
N VAL A 624 36.47 11.85 4.21
CA VAL A 624 37.72 11.43 4.87
C VAL A 624 37.42 10.51 6.07
N ARG A 625 38.19 9.42 6.24
CA ARG A 625 38.08 8.50 7.39
C ARG A 625 38.96 8.96 8.59
N PRO A 626 38.55 8.73 9.86
CA PRO A 626 39.31 9.18 11.04
C PRO A 626 40.52 8.29 11.38
N GLN A 627 41.58 8.88 11.94
CA GLN A 627 42.79 8.22 12.47
C GLN A 627 42.74 7.99 14.00
N GLU A 628 43.51 7.02 14.51
CA GLU A 628 43.58 6.56 15.91
C GLU A 628 44.41 7.46 16.88
N PRO A 629 44.20 7.38 18.22
CA PRO A 629 44.68 8.37 19.20
C PRO A 629 46.03 8.06 19.87
N SER A 630 46.68 9.10 20.43
CA SER A 630 47.99 9.07 21.13
C SER A 630 47.94 9.50 22.62
N GLN A 631 49.03 9.23 23.37
CA GLN A 631 49.24 9.09 24.85
C GLN A 631 48.98 10.30 25.80
N PRO A 632 48.93 10.11 27.15
CA PRO A 632 48.42 11.09 28.15
C PRO A 632 49.47 12.04 28.80
N ALA A 633 49.01 13.18 29.36
CA ALA A 633 49.79 14.32 29.88
C ALA A 633 49.88 14.44 31.44
N GLU A 634 50.84 15.25 31.95
CA GLU A 634 51.24 15.48 33.37
C GLU A 634 50.17 16.19 34.29
N PRO A 635 50.23 16.03 35.64
CA PRO A 635 49.23 16.58 36.59
C PRO A 635 49.40 18.08 36.92
N ALA A 636 48.28 18.78 37.17
CA ALA A 636 48.18 20.25 37.36
C ALA A 636 48.54 20.74 38.79
N ARG A 637 48.82 22.06 38.95
CA ARG A 637 49.07 22.70 40.27
C ARG A 637 47.78 23.32 40.85
N ILE A 638 47.54 23.13 42.15
CA ILE A 638 46.28 23.46 42.86
C ILE A 638 45.87 24.94 42.75
N ASP A 639 46.83 25.85 42.78
CA ASP A 639 46.62 27.30 42.66
C ASP A 639 46.15 27.75 41.27
N GLN A 640 46.27 26.86 40.28
CA GLN A 640 45.91 27.12 38.88
C GLN A 640 44.55 26.53 38.49
N ILE A 641 43.90 25.77 39.38
CA ILE A 641 42.58 25.19 39.12
C ILE A 641 41.55 26.32 39.02
N PRO A 642 40.90 26.54 37.86
CA PRO A 642 39.83 27.52 37.72
C PRO A 642 38.59 27.07 38.49
N ILE A 643 37.92 28.03 39.13
CA ILE A 643 36.69 27.84 39.89
C ILE A 643 35.54 28.47 39.12
N ILE A 644 34.43 27.76 38.99
CA ILE A 644 33.24 28.23 38.28
C ILE A 644 32.06 28.17 39.23
N THR A 645 31.38 29.29 39.37
CA THR A 645 30.16 29.41 40.17
C THR A 645 29.04 30.08 39.39
N VAL A 646 27.81 29.71 39.70
CA VAL A 646 26.59 30.23 39.07
C VAL A 646 25.78 31.02 40.09
N SER A 647 25.40 32.25 39.73
CA SER A 647 24.61 33.12 40.58
C SER A 647 23.10 32.82 40.48
N TYR A 648 22.41 32.96 41.61
CA TYR A 648 20.97 32.75 41.75
C TYR A 648 20.16 34.03 41.94
N ASN A 649 20.58 35.15 41.35
CA ASN A 649 19.97 36.46 41.58
C ASN A 649 20.10 36.95 43.04
N ALA A 650 21.18 36.56 43.71
CA ALA A 650 21.42 36.89 45.11
C ALA A 650 22.84 37.45 45.28
N PRO A 651 23.00 38.79 45.22
CA PRO A 651 24.30 39.45 45.36
C PRO A 651 25.00 39.10 46.68
N ASP A 652 24.24 38.99 47.77
CA ASP A 652 24.75 38.68 49.11
C ASP A 652 25.45 37.32 49.20
N LEU A 653 24.97 36.32 48.45
CA LEU A 653 25.56 34.97 48.42
C LEU A 653 26.91 34.98 47.70
N ILE A 654 26.98 35.63 46.54
CA ILE A 654 28.25 35.80 45.80
C ILE A 654 29.28 36.58 46.62
N GLU A 655 28.86 37.63 47.32
CA GLU A 655 29.74 38.38 48.21
C GLU A 655 30.29 37.49 49.36
N ALA A 656 29.43 36.69 49.98
CA ALA A 656 29.84 35.79 51.06
C ALA A 656 30.81 34.70 50.57
N LEU A 657 30.55 34.07 49.43
CA LEU A 657 31.44 33.10 48.81
C LEU A 657 32.80 33.72 48.51
N LEU A 658 32.85 34.83 47.76
CA LEU A 658 34.11 35.45 47.36
C LEU A 658 34.92 35.93 48.56
N ARG A 659 34.26 36.55 49.55
CA ARG A 659 34.91 37.03 50.78
C ARG A 659 35.54 35.90 51.58
N THR A 660 34.91 34.74 51.66
CA THR A 660 35.43 33.59 52.42
C THR A 660 36.47 32.79 51.64
N LEU A 661 36.26 32.57 50.33
CA LEU A 661 37.21 31.91 49.44
C LEU A 661 38.55 32.67 49.37
N ARG A 662 38.50 34.01 49.27
CA ARG A 662 39.69 34.86 49.11
C ARG A 662 40.54 34.98 50.37
N GLN A 663 40.06 34.53 51.54
CA GLN A 663 40.91 34.42 52.74
C GLN A 663 42.00 33.35 52.57
N PHE A 664 41.78 32.37 51.70
CA PHE A 664 42.65 31.19 51.59
C PHE A 664 43.14 30.91 50.17
N TYR A 665 42.40 31.29 49.12
CA TYR A 665 42.72 30.92 47.73
C TYR A 665 42.65 32.10 46.75
N SER A 666 43.66 32.17 45.89
CA SER A 666 43.80 33.18 44.83
C SER A 666 43.38 32.70 43.43
N ASN A 667 42.82 31.48 43.34
CA ASN A 667 42.39 30.84 42.09
C ASN A 667 41.48 31.76 41.25
N ARG A 668 41.55 31.62 39.92
CA ARG A 668 40.64 32.31 38.99
C ARG A 668 39.21 31.84 39.23
N VAL A 669 38.28 32.77 39.42
CA VAL A 669 36.86 32.48 39.63
C VAL A 669 36.06 33.07 38.48
N TYR A 670 35.22 32.25 37.85
CA TYR A 670 34.22 32.70 36.87
C TYR A 670 32.85 32.70 37.53
N VAL A 671 32.24 33.87 37.62
CA VAL A 671 30.87 34.05 38.13
C VAL A 671 29.95 34.21 36.94
N ILE A 672 29.19 33.17 36.66
CA ILE A 672 28.20 33.17 35.57
C ILE A 672 26.87 33.60 36.19
N ASP A 673 26.33 34.71 35.73
CA ASP A 673 25.09 35.29 36.25
C ASP A 673 24.08 35.51 35.13
N GLY A 674 22.83 35.16 35.38
CA GLY A 674 21.76 35.48 34.44
C GLY A 674 20.58 36.18 35.06
N SER A 675 20.91 37.01 36.04
CA SER A 675 19.92 37.79 36.74
C SER A 675 19.37 38.89 35.85
N ASN A 676 18.27 39.48 36.30
CA ASN A 676 17.81 40.72 35.67
C ASN A 676 18.92 41.79 35.74
N PRO A 677 18.90 42.79 34.82
CA PRO A 677 19.99 43.75 34.71
C PRO A 677 20.36 44.46 36.02
N ASP A 678 19.37 44.80 36.84
CA ASP A 678 19.57 45.52 38.11
C ASP A 678 20.33 44.68 39.16
N VAL A 679 20.05 43.38 39.21
CA VAL A 679 20.71 42.43 40.11
C VAL A 679 22.07 41.99 39.55
N ALA A 680 22.16 41.80 38.22
CA ALA A 680 23.40 41.49 37.53
C ALA A 680 24.46 42.58 37.75
N GLU A 681 24.07 43.86 37.76
CA GLU A 681 24.98 44.97 38.00
C GLU A 681 25.46 45.03 39.47
N GLN A 682 24.61 44.66 40.43
CA GLN A 682 25.03 44.52 41.83
C GLN A 682 26.05 43.41 42.00
N ILE A 683 25.85 42.28 41.33
CA ILE A 683 26.80 41.15 41.36
C ILE A 683 28.10 41.53 40.66
N ARG A 684 28.03 42.22 39.51
CA ARG A 684 29.21 42.75 38.82
C ARG A 684 30.03 43.66 39.73
N ALA A 685 29.38 44.58 40.45
CA ALA A 685 30.08 45.45 41.40
C ALA A 685 30.82 44.66 42.50
N ILE A 686 30.22 43.56 42.98
CA ILE A 686 30.84 42.67 43.96
C ILE A 686 32.02 41.92 43.36
N THR A 687 31.88 41.36 42.15
CA THR A 687 32.97 40.63 41.48
C THR A 687 34.14 41.53 41.15
N ASP A 688 33.88 42.75 40.69
CA ASP A 688 34.91 43.74 40.32
C ASP A 688 35.72 44.21 41.54
N SER A 689 35.16 44.06 42.75
CA SER A 689 35.86 44.37 44.01
C SER A 689 36.82 43.27 44.49
N HIS A 690 36.89 42.13 43.79
CA HIS A 690 37.74 40.99 44.15
C HIS A 690 38.73 40.62 43.03
N ASP A 691 40.00 40.45 43.39
CA ASP A 691 41.03 40.04 42.43
C ASP A 691 40.77 38.64 41.85
N ASN A 692 41.15 38.45 40.58
CA ASN A 692 41.01 37.20 39.82
C ASN A 692 39.58 36.65 39.74
N VAL A 693 38.56 37.52 39.77
CA VAL A 693 37.16 37.16 39.52
C VAL A 693 36.71 37.74 38.19
N GLU A 694 36.03 36.93 37.38
CA GLU A 694 35.45 37.35 36.11
C GLU A 694 33.94 37.19 36.15
N PHE A 695 33.22 38.30 35.96
CA PHE A 695 31.77 38.31 35.83
C PHE A 695 31.34 38.10 34.39
N ILE A 696 30.48 37.12 34.20
CA ILE A 696 29.98 36.73 32.89
C ILE A 696 28.46 36.88 32.88
N PRO A 697 27.93 37.91 32.21
CA PRO A 697 26.51 38.06 32.01
C PRO A 697 26.02 37.00 31.02
N PHE A 698 25.06 36.22 31.45
CA PHE A 698 24.42 35.15 30.72
C PHE A 698 22.93 35.51 30.63
N GLY A 699 22.39 35.84 29.46
CA GLY A 699 21.12 36.57 29.30
C GLY A 699 19.80 35.87 29.74
N TYR A 700 19.83 34.89 30.65
CA TYR A 700 18.69 34.14 31.17
C TYR A 700 18.97 33.66 32.60
N ASN A 701 17.96 33.65 33.49
CA ASN A 701 18.10 33.18 34.88
C ASN A 701 18.61 31.74 34.96
N ILE A 702 19.90 31.58 35.22
CA ILE A 702 20.60 30.30 35.16
C ILE A 702 20.53 29.58 36.48
N HIS A 703 20.09 28.33 36.39
CA HIS A 703 20.40 27.32 37.39
C HIS A 703 21.52 26.43 36.86
N HIS A 704 22.12 25.60 37.72
CA HIS A 704 23.43 24.97 37.45
C HIS A 704 23.62 24.34 36.05
N GLY A 705 22.63 23.67 35.47
CA GLY A 705 22.78 22.94 34.20
C GLY A 705 23.22 23.80 33.00
N PRO A 706 22.39 24.75 32.52
CA PRO A 706 22.73 25.57 31.35
C PRO A 706 23.97 26.44 31.53
N GLY A 707 24.17 27.05 32.71
CA GLY A 707 25.35 27.86 33.00
C GLY A 707 26.64 27.03 32.98
N LEU A 708 26.60 25.82 33.55
CA LEU A 708 27.71 24.87 33.54
C LEU A 708 28.05 24.39 32.13
N ALA A 709 27.04 23.99 31.35
CA ALA A 709 27.21 23.56 29.97
C ALA A 709 27.79 24.67 29.09
N TRP A 710 27.36 25.91 29.31
CA TRP A 710 27.96 27.05 28.66
C TRP A 710 29.43 27.22 29.06
N ALA A 711 29.75 27.16 30.36
CA ALA A 711 31.11 27.33 30.86
C ALA A 711 32.08 26.31 30.24
N ILE A 712 31.69 25.04 30.18
CA ILE A 712 32.48 23.92 29.63
C ILE A 712 32.85 24.18 28.15
N ASN A 713 31.92 24.75 27.39
CA ASN A 713 32.07 24.95 25.95
C ASN A 713 32.78 26.27 25.59
N HIS A 714 32.69 27.30 26.42
CA HIS A 714 33.05 28.66 26.02
C HIS A 714 34.24 29.26 26.77
N LEU A 715 34.58 28.79 27.98
CA LEU A 715 35.66 29.39 28.79
C LEU A 715 37.07 28.91 28.45
N GLY A 716 37.24 28.13 27.37
CA GLY A 716 38.56 27.66 26.94
C GLY A 716 39.31 26.81 27.98
N LEU A 717 38.58 26.19 28.91
CA LEU A 717 39.15 25.45 30.04
C LEU A 717 39.84 24.16 29.56
N SER A 718 40.93 23.80 30.24
CA SER A 718 41.63 22.53 30.08
C SER A 718 42.09 21.98 31.43
N GLY A 719 42.19 20.66 31.54
CA GLY A 719 42.60 19.98 32.77
C GLY A 719 41.54 20.04 33.88
N GLU A 720 41.99 20.18 35.11
CA GLU A 720 41.12 20.16 36.30
C GLU A 720 40.37 21.47 36.51
N VAL A 721 39.09 21.39 36.87
CA VAL A 721 38.19 22.52 37.07
C VAL A 721 37.31 22.24 38.30
N LEU A 722 37.12 23.25 39.15
CA LEU A 722 36.22 23.18 40.30
C LEU A 722 34.90 23.90 40.00
N PHE A 723 33.79 23.20 40.15
CA PHE A 723 32.46 23.78 40.19
C PHE A 723 32.01 23.96 41.64
N LEU A 724 31.51 25.15 41.98
CA LEU A 724 31.17 25.53 43.35
C LEU A 724 29.87 26.34 43.37
N ASP A 725 28.96 25.99 44.28
CA ASP A 725 27.70 26.73 44.43
C ASP A 725 27.92 28.10 45.06
N SER A 726 27.06 29.06 44.69
CA SER A 726 27.18 30.46 45.10
C SER A 726 26.84 30.71 46.57
N ASP A 727 26.20 29.76 47.26
CA ASP A 727 25.86 29.82 48.68
C ASP A 727 26.83 29.03 49.59
N VAL A 728 28.00 28.62 49.05
CA VAL A 728 29.07 27.99 49.82
C VAL A 728 29.96 29.05 50.48
N GLU A 729 30.26 28.86 51.77
CA GLU A 729 31.26 29.65 52.50
C GLU A 729 32.47 28.76 52.88
N ILE A 730 33.69 29.26 52.65
CA ILE A 730 34.93 28.55 53.02
C ILE A 730 35.37 28.92 54.43
N LEU A 731 35.49 27.94 55.32
CA LEU A 731 35.75 28.19 56.75
C LEU A 731 37.24 28.08 57.12
N LYS A 732 38.02 27.27 56.39
CA LYS A 732 39.43 26.99 56.72
C LYS A 732 40.25 26.64 55.47
N ALA A 733 41.54 27.01 55.48
CA ALA A 733 42.54 26.53 54.50
C ALA A 733 42.70 25.00 54.52
N GLY A 734 43.07 24.41 53.38
CA GLY A 734 43.23 22.96 53.18
C GLY A 734 42.05 22.28 52.46
N PHE A 735 41.00 23.03 52.12
CA PHE A 735 39.84 22.58 51.34
C PHE A 735 40.20 22.10 49.93
N LEU A 736 40.88 22.94 49.13
CA LEU A 736 41.25 22.56 47.76
C LEU A 736 42.34 21.48 47.75
N GLU A 737 43.29 21.58 48.67
CA GLU A 737 44.37 20.61 48.83
C GLU A 737 43.82 19.24 49.20
N SER A 738 42.88 19.18 50.14
CA SER A 738 42.25 17.93 50.52
C SER A 738 41.43 17.32 49.37
N LEU A 739 40.76 18.14 48.54
CA LEU A 739 40.05 17.64 47.36
C LEU A 739 41.04 17.09 46.32
N HIS A 740 42.11 17.82 46.03
CA HIS A 740 43.09 17.44 45.01
C HIS A 740 43.95 16.22 45.41
N GLU A 741 44.35 16.09 46.69
CA GLU A 741 45.17 14.95 47.18
C GLU A 741 44.50 13.57 46.96
N HIS A 742 43.17 13.54 46.92
CA HIS A 742 42.40 12.30 46.83
C HIS A 742 41.98 11.95 45.39
N LEU A 743 42.35 12.76 44.38
CA LEU A 743 41.99 12.53 42.98
C LEU A 743 43.17 12.00 42.16
N ARG A 744 42.88 11.01 41.29
CA ARG A 744 43.81 10.46 40.28
C ARG A 744 43.31 10.84 38.88
N PRO A 745 44.16 10.75 37.83
CA PRO A 745 43.72 10.99 36.46
C PRO A 745 42.49 10.15 36.09
N GLY A 746 41.41 10.82 35.68
CA GLY A 746 40.13 10.21 35.36
C GLY A 746 39.16 10.04 36.54
N MET A 747 39.49 10.49 37.75
CA MET A 747 38.58 10.48 38.92
C MET A 747 37.91 11.84 39.16
N TYR A 748 36.81 11.83 39.94
CA TYR A 748 36.04 13.02 40.33
C TYR A 748 35.84 13.07 41.85
N GLY A 749 35.88 14.27 42.42
CA GLY A 749 35.60 14.53 43.83
C GLY A 749 34.32 15.35 43.96
N VAL A 750 33.34 14.87 44.74
CA VAL A 750 32.04 15.56 44.91
C VAL A 750 31.63 15.65 46.36
N GLY A 751 30.89 16.71 46.70
CA GLY A 751 30.39 17.06 48.03
C GLY A 751 29.36 16.09 48.66
N ASN A 752 28.49 15.44 47.88
CA ASN A 752 27.57 14.42 48.40
C ASN A 752 26.96 13.61 47.26
N THR A 753 26.51 12.38 47.55
CA THR A 753 25.68 11.57 46.64
C THR A 753 24.32 11.26 47.26
N GLN A 754 23.23 11.52 46.54
CA GLN A 754 21.86 11.20 46.96
C GLN A 754 21.25 10.12 46.08
N LEU A 755 20.11 9.54 46.47
CA LEU A 755 19.35 8.61 45.62
C LEU A 755 18.15 9.33 45.02
N VAL A 756 18.05 9.30 43.69
CA VAL A 756 16.93 9.87 42.93
C VAL A 756 16.29 8.78 42.07
N ASN A 757 15.04 8.98 41.67
CA ASN A 757 14.40 8.08 40.69
C ASN A 757 14.94 8.31 39.27
N GLU A 758 14.60 7.46 38.30
CA GLU A 758 15.07 7.56 36.90
C GLU A 758 14.70 8.89 36.19
N GLN A 759 13.80 9.66 36.80
CA GLN A 759 13.35 10.96 36.31
C GLN A 759 14.01 12.14 37.05
N GLY A 760 14.72 11.88 38.15
CA GLY A 760 15.54 12.87 38.84
C GLY A 760 14.97 13.50 40.08
N TYR A 761 13.87 12.97 40.59
CA TYR A 761 13.25 13.49 41.79
C TYR A 761 13.83 12.80 43.03
N ASP A 762 14.19 13.61 44.03
CA ASP A 762 14.53 13.17 45.39
C ASP A 762 13.26 12.66 46.08
N ARG A 763 13.01 11.35 45.92
CA ARG A 763 11.91 10.63 46.55
C ARG A 763 12.50 9.49 47.37
N PRO A 764 12.49 9.58 48.71
CA PRO A 764 13.15 8.60 49.60
C PRO A 764 12.68 7.15 49.42
N GLN A 765 11.52 6.93 48.78
CA GLN A 765 10.89 5.61 48.62
C GLN A 765 11.11 4.99 47.22
N ASP A 766 11.54 5.78 46.22
CA ASP A 766 11.63 5.38 44.80
C ASP A 766 13.05 5.55 44.21
N GLY A 767 14.04 5.91 45.02
CA GLY A 767 15.39 6.23 44.54
C GLY A 767 16.22 4.98 44.20
N ALA A 768 16.60 4.81 42.93
CA ALA A 768 17.46 3.72 42.45
C ALA A 768 18.79 4.19 41.84
N VAL A 769 18.93 5.50 41.54
CA VAL A 769 20.09 6.06 40.85
C VAL A 769 20.88 6.95 41.80
N ARG A 770 22.21 6.74 41.90
CA ARG A 770 23.10 7.65 42.66
C ARG A 770 23.26 8.96 41.90
N TYR A 771 22.85 10.06 42.54
CA TYR A 771 22.89 11.43 42.05
C TYR A 771 24.03 12.22 42.70
N LEU A 772 24.83 12.92 41.90
CA LEU A 772 25.85 13.85 42.38
C LEU A 772 25.18 15.18 42.72
N HIS A 773 25.16 15.56 44.00
CA HIS A 773 24.73 16.91 44.36
C HIS A 773 25.89 17.89 44.10
N PRO A 774 25.75 18.88 43.21
CA PRO A 774 26.87 19.62 42.65
C PRO A 774 27.40 20.77 43.51
N ALA A 775 27.07 20.82 44.80
CA ALA A 775 27.46 21.93 45.68
C ALA A 775 28.98 22.21 45.68
N CYS A 776 29.78 21.16 45.47
CA CYS A 776 31.20 21.24 45.19
C CYS A 776 31.61 20.02 44.34
N MET A 777 32.22 20.25 43.16
CA MET A 777 32.68 19.19 42.25
C MET A 777 34.01 19.54 41.58
N LEU A 778 35.09 18.83 41.92
CA LEU A 778 36.39 18.93 41.25
C LEU A 778 36.51 17.83 40.19
N THR A 779 36.79 18.21 38.94
CA THR A 779 36.73 17.32 37.77
C THR A 779 37.76 17.65 36.69
N ASN A 780 38.17 16.67 35.88
CA ASN A 780 38.86 16.91 34.62
C ASN A 780 37.85 17.28 33.50
N ILE A 781 38.04 18.44 32.84
CA ILE A 781 37.09 19.00 31.88
C ILE A 781 37.02 18.21 30.56
N GLU A 782 38.13 17.59 30.15
CA GLU A 782 38.16 16.76 28.93
C GLU A 782 37.31 15.51 29.08
N VAL A 783 37.26 14.90 30.27
CA VAL A 783 36.41 13.74 30.52
C VAL A 783 34.93 14.15 30.59
N VAL A 784 34.61 15.30 31.18
CA VAL A 784 33.22 15.83 31.18
C VAL A 784 32.72 16.13 29.77
N ARG A 785 33.59 16.62 28.86
CA ARG A 785 33.24 16.87 27.45
C ARG A 785 32.92 15.61 26.65
N GLN A 786 33.36 14.44 27.11
CA GLN A 786 33.01 13.16 26.49
C GLN A 786 31.60 12.70 26.85
N TRP A 787 30.93 13.39 27.79
CA TRP A 787 29.60 13.04 28.29
C TRP A 787 28.52 13.98 27.76
N PRO A 788 27.25 13.53 27.72
CA PRO A 788 26.13 14.41 27.39
C PRO A 788 26.05 15.58 28.38
N LEU A 789 26.03 16.81 27.87
CA LEU A 789 26.02 18.03 28.70
C LEU A 789 24.63 18.27 29.34
N PRO A 790 24.57 18.82 30.57
CA PRO A 790 23.32 19.09 31.26
C PRO A 790 22.54 20.25 30.61
N ILE A 791 21.21 20.15 30.56
CA ILE A 791 20.34 21.03 29.75
C ILE A 791 19.13 21.63 30.50
N LYS A 792 18.96 21.36 31.81
CA LYS A 792 17.80 21.82 32.60
C LYS A 792 18.16 22.21 34.03
N HIS A 793 17.32 23.04 34.65
CA HIS A 793 17.32 23.31 36.10
C HIS A 793 16.82 22.08 36.86
N GLY A 794 17.60 21.55 37.81
CA GLY A 794 17.13 20.53 38.77
C GLY A 794 16.81 19.15 38.17
N ALA A 795 16.67 19.03 36.85
CA ALA A 795 16.76 17.73 36.20
C ALA A 795 18.25 17.33 36.20
N PRO A 796 18.57 16.18 36.78
CA PRO A 796 19.88 15.95 37.34
C PRO A 796 20.85 15.65 36.22
N LEU A 797 22.12 15.45 36.54
CA LEU A 797 23.06 14.77 35.65
C LEU A 797 22.58 13.34 35.26
N ILE A 798 21.28 13.00 35.32
CA ILE A 798 20.72 11.66 35.18
C ILE A 798 21.11 10.95 33.90
N PRO A 799 21.05 11.52 32.70
CA PRO A 799 21.53 10.78 31.53
C PRO A 799 23.01 10.42 31.69
N THR A 800 23.80 11.33 32.26
CA THR A 800 25.21 11.13 32.59
C THR A 800 25.41 10.16 33.76
N MET A 801 24.55 10.16 34.78
CA MET A 801 24.62 9.30 35.97
C MET A 801 24.07 7.91 35.70
N LEU A 802 23.05 7.78 34.86
CA LEU A 802 22.60 6.53 34.26
C LEU A 802 23.67 5.99 33.33
N ALA A 803 24.37 6.83 32.56
CA ALA A 803 25.51 6.39 31.76
C ALA A 803 26.67 5.91 32.64
N ILE A 804 27.05 6.64 33.70
CA ILE A 804 28.09 6.24 34.65
C ILE A 804 27.68 4.98 35.42
N HIS A 805 26.42 4.88 35.85
CA HIS A 805 25.87 3.73 36.55
C HIS A 805 25.80 2.49 35.64
N ALA A 806 25.29 2.63 34.41
CA ALA A 806 25.24 1.56 33.41
C ALA A 806 26.63 1.13 32.93
N ALA A 807 27.61 2.03 32.92
CA ALA A 807 29.00 1.73 32.62
C ALA A 807 29.75 1.06 33.80
N GLY A 808 29.13 0.90 34.97
CA GLY A 808 29.77 0.32 36.16
C GLY A 808 30.92 1.16 36.73
N ALA A 809 31.04 2.42 36.30
CA ALA A 809 32.17 3.30 36.61
C ALA A 809 31.97 4.01 37.96
N HIS A 810 31.60 3.26 39.00
CA HIS A 810 31.30 3.80 40.34
C HIS A 810 32.53 4.42 41.02
N ASP A 811 33.74 4.06 40.60
CA ASP A 811 35.00 4.64 41.06
C ASP A 811 35.16 6.12 40.66
N LEU A 812 34.35 6.59 39.72
CA LEU A 812 34.23 8.02 39.37
C LEU A 812 33.48 8.82 40.45
N ILE A 813 33.00 8.18 41.53
CA ILE A 813 32.10 8.79 42.52
C ILE A 813 32.69 8.65 43.94
N GLY A 814 33.33 9.73 44.42
CA GLY A 814 33.50 10.10 45.84
C GLY A 814 34.39 9.22 46.75
N LEU A 815 35.59 9.72 47.10
CA LEU A 815 36.44 9.23 48.21
C LEU A 815 37.17 10.40 48.94
N VAL A 816 36.41 11.39 49.45
CA VAL A 816 37.00 12.46 50.30
C VAL A 816 36.39 12.38 51.71
N PRO A 817 37.18 12.07 52.77
CA PRO A 817 36.64 11.72 54.08
C PRO A 817 35.79 12.80 54.78
N TRP A 818 36.19 14.08 54.74
CA TRP A 818 35.49 15.16 55.45
C TRP A 818 34.19 15.60 54.76
N VAL A 819 34.05 15.29 53.49
CA VAL A 819 32.93 15.71 52.65
C VAL A 819 31.60 15.14 53.17
N HIS A 820 31.60 13.89 53.64
CA HIS A 820 30.44 13.29 54.29
C HIS A 820 29.98 14.09 55.52
N ASP A 821 30.92 14.61 56.30
CA ASP A 821 30.64 15.30 57.56
C ASP A 821 30.19 16.75 57.35
N ASP A 822 30.60 17.41 56.27
CA ASP A 822 30.24 18.80 55.96
C ASP A 822 28.93 18.95 55.18
N PHE A 823 28.50 17.89 54.49
CA PHE A 823 27.23 17.84 53.76
C PHE A 823 26.19 16.92 54.40
N ALA A 824 26.45 16.41 55.61
CA ALA A 824 25.48 15.67 56.41
C ALA A 824 24.26 16.53 56.79
N LYS A 825 23.16 15.87 57.13
CA LYS A 825 21.92 16.53 57.60
C LYS A 825 22.14 17.42 58.83
N GLU A 826 23.12 17.07 59.68
CA GLU A 826 23.65 17.91 60.75
C GLU A 826 25.17 18.09 60.51
N PRO A 827 25.59 19.14 59.78
CA PRO A 827 26.96 19.23 59.28
C PRO A 827 27.95 19.67 60.36
N LYS A 828 29.11 19.01 60.42
CA LYS A 828 30.21 19.36 61.35
C LYS A 828 31.05 20.55 60.89
N ARG A 829 30.98 20.92 59.61
CA ARG A 829 31.54 22.15 59.01
C ARG A 829 33.07 22.30 59.23
N HIS A 830 33.83 21.30 58.81
CA HIS A 830 35.28 21.20 58.89
C HIS A 830 36.02 22.13 57.92
N PHE A 831 35.59 22.19 56.65
CA PHE A 831 36.21 23.02 55.61
C PHE A 831 35.25 24.04 55.01
N ILE A 832 33.97 23.69 54.84
CA ILE A 832 32.98 24.55 54.20
C ILE A 832 31.62 24.54 54.93
N LYS A 833 30.83 25.58 54.68
CA LYS A 833 29.43 25.71 55.13
C LYS A 833 28.53 25.85 53.90
N HIS A 834 27.46 25.06 53.84
CA HIS A 834 26.44 25.08 52.80
C HIS A 834 25.05 24.92 53.43
N ASP A 835 24.21 25.94 53.34
CA ASP A 835 22.88 25.99 53.98
C ASP A 835 21.81 25.53 52.97
N TRP A 836 21.61 24.20 52.90
CA TRP A 836 20.69 23.54 51.97
C TRP A 836 19.28 24.18 51.90
N GLN A 837 18.76 24.36 50.68
CA GLN A 837 17.43 24.92 50.33
C GLN A 837 17.21 26.42 50.59
N GLY A 838 18.21 27.18 51.07
CA GLY A 838 18.06 28.61 51.34
C GLY A 838 17.63 29.47 50.15
N THR A 839 18.01 29.05 48.94
CA THR A 839 17.92 29.86 47.71
C THR A 839 16.58 29.68 46.97
N VAL A 840 16.05 28.46 46.89
CA VAL A 840 14.75 28.15 46.26
C VAL A 840 13.58 28.79 47.02
N ILE A 841 13.69 28.86 48.35
CA ILE A 841 12.67 29.47 49.21
C ILE A 841 12.71 31.00 49.12
N ARG A 842 13.88 31.61 48.85
CA ARG A 842 14.05 33.07 48.74
C ARG A 842 13.63 33.65 47.38
N THR A 843 13.74 32.88 46.28
CA THR A 843 13.54 33.41 44.91
C THR A 843 12.21 33.01 44.25
N GLY A 844 11.37 32.20 44.88
CA GLY A 844 9.98 32.00 44.45
C GLY A 844 9.70 30.87 43.44
N GLY A 845 10.42 29.76 43.49
CA GLY A 845 10.05 28.50 42.82
C GLY A 845 10.35 28.37 41.31
N TYR A 846 10.30 27.14 40.80
CA TYR A 846 10.73 26.74 39.46
C TYR A 846 9.83 27.28 38.33
N HIS A 847 10.38 28.03 37.36
CA HIS A 847 9.63 28.76 36.33
C HIS A 847 9.03 27.95 35.14
N TYR A 848 8.97 26.61 35.17
CA TYR A 848 8.55 25.79 34.01
C TYR A 848 7.03 25.53 33.86
N ASP A 849 6.19 25.96 34.81
CA ASP A 849 4.75 25.58 34.84
C ASP A 849 3.76 26.67 34.36
N LEU A 850 4.22 27.68 33.59
CA LEU A 850 3.31 28.71 33.05
C LEU A 850 2.44 28.15 31.87
N PRO A 851 1.11 28.34 31.89
CA PRO A 851 0.22 27.89 30.82
C PRO A 851 0.36 28.74 29.54
N SER A 852 0.29 28.09 28.36
CA SER A 852 0.22 28.77 27.05
C SER A 852 -1.24 29.04 26.66
N SER A 853 -1.50 30.07 25.86
CA SER A 853 -2.85 30.63 25.64
C SER A 853 -3.61 30.10 24.41
N THR A 854 -2.96 29.36 23.51
CA THR A 854 -3.57 28.85 22.26
C THR A 854 -3.73 27.32 22.22
N THR A 855 -4.82 26.83 21.61
CA THR A 855 -5.36 25.48 21.81
C THR A 855 -4.95 24.42 20.76
N THR A 856 -4.22 24.77 19.69
CA THR A 856 -3.95 23.81 18.60
C THR A 856 -2.52 23.87 18.09
N VAL A 857 -1.73 22.86 18.49
CA VAL A 857 -0.41 22.55 17.91
C VAL A 857 -0.61 21.96 16.52
N ASN A 858 0.17 22.42 15.55
CA ASN A 858 0.25 21.80 14.23
C ASN A 858 0.92 20.41 14.35
N ALA A 859 0.12 19.37 14.60
CA ALA A 859 0.61 18.02 14.90
C ALA A 859 1.36 17.35 13.74
N ASP A 860 0.94 17.61 12.49
CA ASP A 860 1.64 17.05 11.33
C ASP A 860 2.99 17.74 11.13
N LEU A 861 3.07 19.07 11.25
CA LEU A 861 4.36 19.78 11.19
C LEU A 861 5.30 19.27 12.28
N LEU A 862 4.78 19.03 13.49
CA LEU A 862 5.53 18.46 14.61
C LEU A 862 6.01 17.02 14.35
N HIS A 863 5.34 16.26 13.48
CA HIS A 863 5.77 14.94 13.04
C HIS A 863 6.94 15.00 12.05
N PHE A 864 6.99 16.05 11.21
CA PHE A 864 8.09 16.26 10.25
C PHE A 864 9.34 16.92 10.87
N MET A 865 9.26 17.34 12.13
CA MET A 865 10.41 17.87 12.86
C MET A 865 11.43 16.77 13.19
N PRO A 866 12.72 16.92 12.84
CA PRO A 866 13.75 15.95 13.19
C PRO A 866 13.91 15.86 14.72
N LEU A 867 13.90 14.66 15.30
CA LEU A 867 14.10 14.46 16.75
C LEU A 867 15.57 14.60 17.18
N ASP A 868 16.48 14.63 16.21
CA ASP A 868 17.92 14.85 16.38
C ASP A 868 18.33 16.32 16.21
N ALA A 869 17.40 17.22 15.87
CA ALA A 869 17.67 18.65 15.71
C ALA A 869 18.20 19.26 17.01
N ARG A 870 19.32 19.99 16.91
CA ARG A 870 20.02 20.58 18.05
C ARG A 870 19.88 22.08 18.09
N LYS A 871 19.79 22.75 16.95
CA LYS A 871 19.63 24.21 16.87
C LYS A 871 18.52 24.55 15.88
N ILE A 872 17.39 24.97 16.45
CA ILE A 872 16.11 25.15 15.78
C ILE A 872 15.74 26.62 15.77
N VAL A 873 15.25 27.09 14.62
CA VAL A 873 14.72 28.45 14.47
C VAL A 873 13.28 28.38 13.97
N GLU A 874 12.35 28.97 14.71
CA GLU A 874 10.93 29.08 14.31
C GLU A 874 10.59 30.52 13.91
N VAL A 875 10.11 30.69 12.68
CA VAL A 875 9.70 31.98 12.13
C VAL A 875 8.21 32.21 12.35
N GLY A 876 7.87 33.18 13.20
CA GLY A 876 6.50 33.43 13.66
C GLY A 876 6.12 32.48 14.79
N VAL A 877 6.88 32.50 15.89
CA VAL A 877 6.76 31.56 17.03
C VAL A 877 5.46 31.71 17.83
N ARG A 878 4.67 32.76 17.58
CA ARG A 878 3.40 33.05 18.29
C ARG A 878 3.62 33.03 19.79
N ASP A 879 2.83 32.28 20.56
CA ASP A 879 2.95 32.17 22.02
C ASP A 879 3.90 31.04 22.47
N GLY A 880 4.69 30.44 21.57
CA GLY A 880 5.63 29.37 21.89
C GLY A 880 4.99 27.99 22.12
N THR A 881 3.70 27.81 21.78
CA THR A 881 3.00 26.53 21.95
C THR A 881 3.64 25.39 21.12
N PHE A 882 4.12 25.67 19.91
CA PHE A 882 4.83 24.67 19.09
C PHE A 882 6.20 24.33 19.68
N ALA A 883 6.98 25.34 20.10
CA ALA A 883 8.23 25.15 20.83
C ALA A 883 8.04 24.28 22.10
N LYS A 884 7.00 24.55 22.89
CA LYS A 884 6.63 23.74 24.06
C LYS A 884 6.35 22.29 23.69
N ALA A 885 5.53 22.05 22.67
CA ALA A 885 5.16 20.71 22.22
C ALA A 885 6.36 19.94 21.62
N TYR A 886 7.26 20.63 20.92
CA TYR A 886 8.49 20.03 20.41
C TYR A 886 9.47 19.70 21.53
N LYS A 887 9.69 20.62 22.47
CA LYS A 887 10.59 20.41 23.62
C LYS A 887 10.09 19.32 24.58
N GLN A 888 8.80 18.99 24.56
CA GLN A 888 8.27 17.80 25.24
C GLN A 888 8.75 16.48 24.59
N ARG A 889 8.98 16.47 23.28
CA ARG A 889 9.47 15.30 22.52
C ARG A 889 10.99 15.26 22.40
N ASN A 890 11.61 16.42 22.29
CA ASN A 890 13.05 16.61 22.23
C ASN A 890 13.46 17.74 23.19
N ALA A 891 13.71 17.36 24.44
CA ALA A 891 14.12 18.29 25.47
C ALA A 891 15.56 18.84 25.27
N ILE A 892 16.35 18.23 24.36
CA ILE A 892 17.78 18.50 24.16
C ILE A 892 18.01 19.27 22.84
N CYS A 893 17.40 20.45 22.74
CA CYS A 893 17.55 21.36 21.61
C CYS A 893 17.66 22.82 22.09
N ASN A 894 18.38 23.64 21.31
CA ASN A 894 18.37 25.10 21.39
C ASN A 894 17.30 25.61 20.42
N TYR A 895 16.22 26.13 20.98
CA TYR A 895 15.02 26.57 20.30
C TYR A 895 14.92 28.09 20.31
N THR A 896 15.14 28.70 19.16
CA THR A 896 15.05 30.16 18.97
C THR A 896 13.77 30.51 18.23
N GLY A 897 12.94 31.37 18.80
CA GLY A 897 11.80 31.97 18.12
C GLY A 897 12.13 33.36 17.59
N ILE A 898 11.55 33.74 16.45
CA ILE A 898 11.46 35.14 16.00
C ILE A 898 10.01 35.51 15.75
N GLU A 899 9.55 36.62 16.33
CA GLU A 899 8.15 37.06 16.28
C GLU A 899 8.07 38.59 16.24
N ALA A 900 7.35 39.13 15.25
CA ALA A 900 7.26 40.57 15.04
C ALA A 900 6.33 41.25 16.07
N ASP A 901 5.27 40.56 16.52
CA ASP A 901 4.34 41.11 17.51
C ASP A 901 4.92 40.98 18.94
N PRO A 902 5.08 42.10 19.69
CA PRO A 902 5.62 42.07 21.05
C PRO A 902 4.85 41.18 22.03
N ALA A 903 3.52 41.06 21.89
CA ALA A 903 2.70 40.34 22.85
C ALA A 903 2.88 38.80 22.75
N PRO A 904 2.77 38.17 21.57
CA PRO A 904 3.13 36.76 21.38
C PRO A 904 4.62 36.52 21.66
N ALA A 905 5.52 37.40 21.24
CA ALA A 905 6.95 37.25 21.54
C ALA A 905 7.24 37.15 23.05
N GLN A 906 6.57 37.97 23.88
CA GLN A 906 6.67 37.89 25.34
C GLN A 906 6.08 36.59 25.88
N ALA A 907 4.96 36.13 25.33
CA ALA A 907 4.31 34.88 25.73
C ALA A 907 5.12 33.63 25.36
N ALA A 908 5.95 33.68 24.31
CA ALA A 908 6.81 32.57 23.88
C ALA A 908 8.07 32.38 24.74
N ARG A 909 8.50 33.42 25.50
CA ARG A 909 9.73 33.39 26.30
C ARG A 909 9.83 32.24 27.31
N PRO A 910 8.76 31.81 27.99
CA PRO A 910 8.81 30.65 28.88
C PRO A 910 8.97 29.30 28.15
N HIS A 911 8.85 29.26 26.83
CA HIS A 911 8.78 28.03 26.04
C HIS A 911 9.94 27.86 25.04
N CYS A 912 10.65 28.94 24.71
CA CYS A 912 11.84 28.94 23.86
C CYS A 912 13.10 29.15 24.70
N ASP A 913 14.27 28.79 24.16
CA ASP A 913 15.56 29.14 24.77
C ASP A 913 15.94 30.60 24.50
N PHE A 914 15.48 31.13 23.37
CA PHE A 914 15.62 32.55 23.04
C PHE A 914 14.44 33.01 22.17
N VAL A 915 14.00 34.26 22.32
CA VAL A 915 12.95 34.86 21.47
C VAL A 915 13.40 36.25 21.02
N PHE A 916 13.53 36.44 19.71
CA PHE A 916 13.69 37.76 19.09
C PHE A 916 12.31 38.37 18.84
N ASN A 917 12.10 39.57 19.38
CA ASN A 917 10.97 40.39 18.96
C ASN A 917 11.39 41.26 17.76
N ASP A 918 11.41 40.67 16.57
CA ASP A 918 11.91 41.28 15.34
C ASP A 918 11.20 40.69 14.10
N ASP A 919 11.24 41.40 12.99
CA ASP A 919 10.73 40.94 11.69
C ASP A 919 11.86 40.27 10.89
N ILE A 920 11.67 38.99 10.53
CA ILE A 920 12.65 38.20 9.78
C ILE A 920 13.06 38.84 8.44
N GLU A 921 12.18 39.61 7.78
CA GLU A 921 12.52 40.32 6.53
C GLU A 921 13.57 41.42 6.77
N HIS A 922 13.60 41.98 7.99
CA HIS A 922 14.42 43.13 8.40
C HIS A 922 15.41 42.82 9.53
N ALA A 923 15.53 41.56 9.94
CA ALA A 923 16.30 41.16 11.11
C ALA A 923 17.77 41.58 11.05
N GLY A 924 18.24 42.18 12.14
CA GLY A 924 19.60 42.72 12.27
C GLY A 924 20.70 41.64 12.35
N PRO A 925 21.99 42.05 12.28
CA PRO A 925 23.13 41.13 12.36
C PRO A 925 23.12 40.23 13.60
N GLU A 926 22.65 40.74 14.74
CA GLU A 926 22.56 40.01 16.01
C GLU A 926 21.73 38.72 15.90
N PHE A 927 20.60 38.78 15.19
CA PHE A 927 19.77 37.59 14.93
C PHE A 927 20.52 36.57 14.07
N TRP A 928 21.11 37.02 12.96
CA TRP A 928 21.78 36.13 12.01
C TRP A 928 23.04 35.48 12.60
N ASP A 929 23.77 36.20 13.46
CA ASP A 929 24.88 35.65 14.22
C ASP A 929 24.42 34.62 15.24
N HIS A 930 23.32 34.90 15.96
CA HIS A 930 22.73 33.98 16.94
C HIS A 930 22.26 32.67 16.28
N VAL A 931 21.61 32.73 15.13
CA VAL A 931 21.03 31.56 14.43
C VAL A 931 21.99 30.85 13.48
N ARG A 932 23.23 31.34 13.34
CA ARG A 932 24.26 30.74 12.49
C ARG A 932 24.45 29.24 12.80
N ASN A 933 24.54 28.42 11.76
CA ASN A 933 24.61 26.96 11.83
C ASN A 933 23.40 26.30 12.52
N ALA A 934 22.23 26.94 12.50
CA ALA A 934 20.99 26.23 12.83
C ALA A 934 20.81 25.05 11.88
N ASP A 935 20.47 23.89 12.44
CA ASP A 935 20.30 22.64 11.67
C ASP A 935 18.85 22.45 11.19
N THR A 936 17.90 23.17 11.78
CA THR A 936 16.49 23.08 11.44
C THR A 936 15.79 24.44 11.50
N TRP A 937 15.04 24.77 10.46
CA TRP A 937 14.21 25.97 10.37
C TRP A 937 12.74 25.60 10.19
N VAL A 938 11.85 26.27 10.90
CA VAL A 938 10.41 26.01 10.91
C VAL A 938 9.67 27.23 10.36
N LEU A 939 8.85 27.03 9.33
CA LEU A 939 8.04 28.08 8.70
C LEU A 939 6.58 27.61 8.57
N ASP A 940 5.75 27.87 9.58
CA ASP A 940 4.33 27.48 9.60
C ASP A 940 3.45 28.59 8.99
N GLU A 941 3.06 28.44 7.72
CA GLU A 941 2.31 29.43 6.92
C GLU A 941 2.98 30.82 6.80
N SER A 942 4.25 30.96 7.21
CA SER A 942 4.96 32.24 7.27
C SER A 942 5.30 32.80 5.88
N LEU A 943 5.62 31.94 4.91
CA LEU A 943 6.05 32.35 3.56
C LEU A 943 4.99 33.13 2.78
N GLU A 944 3.71 32.91 3.08
CA GLU A 944 2.58 33.52 2.37
C GLU A 944 2.29 34.97 2.82
N HIS A 945 2.89 35.36 3.96
CA HIS A 945 2.74 36.67 4.60
C HIS A 945 3.93 37.61 4.35
N MET A 946 5.03 37.08 3.80
CA MET A 946 6.24 37.84 3.49
C MET A 946 6.08 38.67 2.22
N ASN A 947 6.77 39.82 2.17
CA ASN A 947 6.90 40.60 0.93
C ASN A 947 7.86 39.91 -0.04
N ASP A 948 8.97 39.37 0.45
CA ASP A 948 9.99 38.68 -0.36
C ASP A 948 10.48 37.37 0.31
N PRO A 949 9.70 36.28 0.20
CA PRO A 949 10.11 34.98 0.75
C PRO A 949 11.36 34.39 0.09
N TRP A 950 11.70 34.78 -1.16
CA TRP A 950 12.90 34.30 -1.84
C TRP A 950 14.17 34.82 -1.15
N ASN A 951 14.21 36.11 -0.85
CA ASN A 951 15.36 36.71 -0.15
C ASN A 951 15.54 36.13 1.26
N VAL A 952 14.45 35.90 2.00
CA VAL A 952 14.52 35.26 3.33
C VAL A 952 15.09 33.84 3.22
N LEU A 953 14.59 33.02 2.28
CA LEU A 953 15.12 31.67 2.07
C LEU A 953 16.60 31.70 1.66
N GLN A 954 17.04 32.64 0.81
CA GLN A 954 18.45 32.80 0.45
C GLN A 954 19.33 33.19 1.65
N LYS A 955 18.84 34.05 2.56
CA LYS A 955 19.54 34.37 3.82
C LYS A 955 19.58 33.17 4.77
N ILE A 956 18.53 32.36 4.83
CA ILE A 956 18.55 31.09 5.57
C ILE A 956 19.60 30.16 4.96
N ARG A 957 19.65 30.04 3.62
CA ARG A 957 20.60 29.18 2.90
C ARG A 957 22.05 29.49 3.24
N THR A 958 22.40 30.75 3.45
CA THR A 958 23.77 31.17 3.79
C THR A 958 24.13 30.99 5.28
N ASN A 959 23.14 30.81 6.16
CA ASN A 959 23.35 30.69 7.61
C ASN A 959 22.97 29.33 8.20
N ILE A 960 22.30 28.46 7.45
CA ILE A 960 21.93 27.09 7.86
C ILE A 960 23.15 26.16 7.83
N ALA A 961 23.19 25.19 8.74
CA ALA A 961 24.25 24.19 8.78
C ALA A 961 24.28 23.33 7.50
N PRO A 962 25.43 22.76 7.10
CA PRO A 962 25.51 21.78 6.02
C PRO A 962 24.55 20.61 6.28
N GLY A 963 23.71 20.26 5.30
CA GLY A 963 22.67 19.24 5.46
C GLY A 963 21.49 19.65 6.35
N GLY A 964 21.43 20.90 6.79
CA GLY A 964 20.33 21.45 7.57
C GLY A 964 19.01 21.51 6.77
N LYS A 965 17.91 21.49 7.51
CA LYS A 965 16.56 21.30 6.98
C LYS A 965 15.68 22.53 7.21
N ILE A 966 14.81 22.80 6.24
CA ILE A 966 13.63 23.64 6.39
C ILE A 966 12.42 22.72 6.47
N VAL A 967 11.55 22.94 7.45
CA VAL A 967 10.23 22.31 7.54
C VAL A 967 9.18 23.42 7.44
N ALA A 968 8.36 23.41 6.39
CA ALA A 968 7.42 24.48 6.09
C ALA A 968 6.00 23.97 5.83
N THR A 969 4.98 24.76 6.17
CA THR A 969 3.60 24.55 5.70
C THR A 969 3.17 25.68 4.76
N ILE A 970 2.55 25.34 3.63
CA ILE A 970 2.18 26.28 2.57
C ILE A 970 0.80 25.93 2.02
N ARG A 971 -0.13 26.89 2.00
CA ARG A 971 -1.48 26.64 1.48
C ARG A 971 -1.47 26.52 -0.03
N ASN A 972 -2.31 25.61 -0.52
CA ASN A 972 -2.40 25.31 -1.92
C ASN A 972 -3.51 26.11 -2.59
N PHE A 973 -3.14 27.06 -3.45
CA PHE A 973 -4.13 27.85 -4.18
C PHE A 973 -4.75 27.12 -5.37
N GLN A 974 -4.21 25.96 -5.75
CA GLN A 974 -4.84 25.08 -6.74
C GLN A 974 -5.98 24.26 -6.14
N HIS A 975 -6.28 24.35 -4.85
CA HIS A 975 -7.35 23.55 -4.24
C HIS A 975 -8.70 23.73 -4.98
N TRP A 976 -9.44 22.64 -5.18
CA TRP A 976 -10.65 22.62 -6.01
C TRP A 976 -11.69 23.66 -5.57
N SER A 977 -11.82 23.92 -4.27
CA SER A 977 -12.81 24.87 -3.75
C SER A 977 -12.45 26.33 -4.07
N ILE A 978 -11.16 26.64 -4.19
CA ILE A 978 -10.67 27.95 -4.62
C ILE A 978 -10.93 28.13 -6.12
N GLN A 979 -10.64 27.10 -6.93
CA GLN A 979 -10.95 27.11 -8.35
C GLN A 979 -12.46 27.24 -8.61
N ALA A 980 -13.29 26.55 -7.82
CA ALA A 980 -14.74 26.62 -7.91
C ALA A 980 -15.28 28.03 -7.65
N ARG A 981 -14.80 28.68 -6.59
CA ARG A 981 -15.19 30.05 -6.25
C ARG A 981 -14.67 31.05 -7.27
N LEU A 982 -13.46 30.85 -7.80
CA LEU A 982 -12.91 31.68 -8.88
C LEU A 982 -13.80 31.62 -10.12
N ASN A 983 -14.16 30.41 -10.55
CA ASN A 983 -15.00 30.19 -11.74
C ASN A 983 -16.45 30.67 -11.55
N ALA A 984 -16.97 30.63 -10.32
CA ALA A 984 -18.30 31.15 -9.98
C ALA A 984 -18.32 32.68 -9.74
N GLY A 985 -17.16 33.35 -9.74
CA GLY A 985 -17.05 34.77 -9.41
C GLY A 985 -17.31 35.09 -7.93
N ASP A 986 -17.15 34.12 -7.02
CA ASP A 986 -17.46 34.23 -5.59
C ASP A 986 -16.21 34.19 -4.69
N ILE A 987 -15.09 34.76 -5.15
CA ILE A 987 -13.93 35.00 -4.29
C ILE A 987 -14.12 36.30 -3.51
N ARG A 988 -14.15 36.19 -2.17
CA ARG A 988 -14.28 37.33 -1.23
C ARG A 988 -13.13 37.34 -0.23
N TYR A 989 -12.86 38.52 0.36
CA TYR A 989 -11.91 38.63 1.47
C TYR A 989 -12.54 38.16 2.78
N GLY A 990 -11.90 37.21 3.49
CA GLY A 990 -12.41 36.66 4.75
C GLY A 990 -11.95 35.22 5.00
N SER A 991 -12.36 34.62 6.13
CA SER A 991 -11.94 33.26 6.57
C SER A 991 -12.30 32.13 5.61
N GLN A 992 -13.26 32.35 4.73
CA GLN A 992 -13.72 31.41 3.72
C GLN A 992 -13.10 31.68 2.34
N GLY A 993 -12.32 32.76 2.15
CA GLY A 993 -11.80 33.18 0.84
C GLY A 993 -10.34 33.63 0.91
N LEU A 994 -10.01 34.82 0.40
CA LEU A 994 -8.66 35.39 0.48
C LEU A 994 -8.47 36.13 1.81
N GLU A 995 -7.48 35.73 2.61
CA GLU A 995 -7.13 36.44 3.84
C GLU A 995 -6.50 37.80 3.52
N LYS A 996 -6.93 38.85 4.22
CA LYS A 996 -6.43 40.22 3.96
C LYS A 996 -4.92 40.39 4.21
N GLN A 997 -4.33 39.54 5.06
CA GLN A 997 -2.91 39.61 5.44
C GLN A 997 -2.00 38.76 4.53
N ARG A 998 -2.58 37.93 3.66
CA ARG A 998 -1.85 37.04 2.76
C ARG A 998 -1.39 37.80 1.52
N LYS A 999 -0.07 37.91 1.33
CA LYS A 999 0.56 38.72 0.27
C LYS A 999 0.98 37.89 -0.95
N ARG A 1000 1.09 36.57 -0.78
CA ARG A 1000 1.55 35.62 -1.80
C ARG A 1000 0.61 34.44 -1.90
N ILE A 1001 0.62 33.82 -3.07
CA ILE A 1001 -0.24 32.70 -3.43
C ILE A 1001 0.66 31.66 -4.09
N PHE A 1002 0.58 30.40 -3.61
CA PHE A 1002 1.42 29.32 -4.13
C PHE A 1002 0.58 28.19 -4.73
N THR A 1003 0.97 27.81 -5.94
CA THR A 1003 0.65 26.51 -6.53
C THR A 1003 1.75 25.52 -6.18
N ARG A 1004 1.54 24.22 -6.38
CA ARG A 1004 2.60 23.22 -6.19
C ARG A 1004 3.85 23.56 -7.03
N GLY A 1005 3.65 23.95 -8.29
CA GLY A 1005 4.73 24.37 -9.19
C GLY A 1005 5.50 25.59 -8.67
N ALA A 1006 4.80 26.66 -8.30
CA ALA A 1006 5.42 27.90 -7.82
C ALA A 1006 6.20 27.69 -6.50
N MET A 1007 5.68 26.83 -5.62
CA MET A 1007 6.36 26.45 -4.38
C MET A 1007 7.68 25.72 -4.66
N LEU A 1008 7.66 24.71 -5.53
CA LEU A 1008 8.85 23.91 -5.87
C LEU A 1008 9.93 24.79 -6.51
N GLU A 1009 9.53 25.67 -7.42
CA GLU A 1009 10.41 26.63 -8.07
C GLU A 1009 11.05 27.60 -7.06
N MET A 1010 10.29 28.13 -6.10
CA MET A 1010 10.80 29.03 -5.07
C MET A 1010 11.91 28.40 -4.22
N PHE A 1011 11.71 27.17 -3.73
CA PHE A 1011 12.74 26.47 -2.95
C PHE A 1011 14.00 26.18 -3.78
N GLN A 1012 13.82 25.78 -5.04
CA GLN A 1012 14.92 25.52 -5.96
C GLN A 1012 15.76 26.79 -6.21
N GLN A 1013 15.09 27.91 -6.50
CA GLN A 1013 15.76 29.21 -6.72
C GLN A 1013 16.49 29.74 -5.48
N ALA A 1014 16.04 29.36 -4.28
CA ALA A 1014 16.69 29.70 -3.03
C ALA A 1014 17.83 28.74 -2.63
N GLY A 1015 18.14 27.72 -3.44
CA GLY A 1015 19.24 26.79 -3.20
C GLY A 1015 18.89 25.63 -2.25
N PHE A 1016 17.61 25.26 -2.17
CA PHE A 1016 17.15 24.10 -1.40
C PHE A 1016 16.60 23.01 -2.31
N GLN A 1017 16.78 21.76 -1.89
CA GLN A 1017 16.19 20.59 -2.53
C GLN A 1017 15.10 20.00 -1.63
N ILE A 1018 13.91 19.77 -2.18
CA ILE A 1018 12.83 19.09 -1.44
C ILE A 1018 13.25 17.64 -1.17
N SER A 1019 13.31 17.27 0.10
CA SER A 1019 13.71 15.93 0.57
C SER A 1019 12.55 15.11 1.13
N GLY A 1020 11.39 15.74 1.37
CA GLY A 1020 10.21 15.09 1.93
C GLY A 1020 9.03 16.05 2.08
N GLY A 1021 7.90 15.52 2.56
CA GLY A 1021 6.69 16.31 2.78
C GLY A 1021 5.42 15.47 2.82
N SER A 1022 4.28 16.14 3.01
CA SER A 1022 2.94 15.55 2.96
C SER A 1022 1.92 16.57 2.45
N ALA A 1023 0.78 16.08 1.97
CA ALA A 1023 -0.37 16.90 1.59
C ALA A 1023 -1.49 16.73 2.62
N ARG A 1024 -2.02 17.84 3.10
CA ARG A 1024 -3.26 17.85 3.90
C ARG A 1024 -4.45 17.88 2.96
N ILE A 1025 -5.23 16.81 2.97
CA ILE A 1025 -6.48 16.72 2.22
C ILE A 1025 -7.62 16.82 3.23
N ILE A 1026 -8.53 17.77 2.99
CA ILE A 1026 -9.75 17.92 3.78
C ILE A 1026 -10.88 17.26 2.98
N ASP A 1027 -11.65 16.39 3.64
CA ASP A 1027 -12.76 15.71 3.00
C ASP A 1027 -13.99 16.63 2.97
N GLU A 1028 -14.46 16.97 1.76
CA GLU A 1028 -15.56 17.90 1.55
C GLU A 1028 -16.57 17.31 0.54
N PRO A 1029 -17.88 17.26 0.87
CA PRO A 1029 -18.88 16.55 0.06
C PRO A 1029 -19.05 17.04 -1.39
N ALA A 1030 -18.66 18.28 -1.68
CA ALA A 1030 -18.81 18.88 -3.01
C ALA A 1030 -17.62 18.59 -3.95
N ARG A 1031 -16.51 18.04 -3.43
CA ARG A 1031 -15.27 17.75 -4.16
C ARG A 1031 -15.53 16.94 -5.43
N GLU A 1032 -16.20 15.80 -5.30
CA GLU A 1032 -16.42 14.84 -6.39
C GLU A 1032 -17.23 15.42 -7.57
N LYS A 1033 -18.03 16.47 -7.32
CA LYS A 1033 -18.80 17.15 -8.37
C LYS A 1033 -17.93 18.09 -9.21
N TYR A 1034 -16.80 18.55 -8.67
CA TYR A 1034 -15.98 19.61 -9.28
C TYR A 1034 -14.69 19.09 -9.92
N LEU A 1035 -14.13 17.96 -9.45
CA LEU A 1035 -12.94 17.35 -10.05
C LEU A 1035 -13.09 17.03 -11.55
N PRO A 1036 -14.26 16.57 -12.06
CA PRO A 1036 -14.45 16.37 -13.50
C PRO A 1036 -14.31 17.66 -14.31
N ALA A 1037 -14.76 18.80 -13.77
CA ALA A 1037 -14.64 20.10 -14.46
C ALA A 1037 -13.18 20.57 -14.52
N ILE A 1038 -12.43 20.42 -13.41
CA ILE A 1038 -10.99 20.73 -13.38
C ILE A 1038 -10.23 19.88 -14.40
N ARG A 1039 -10.57 18.59 -14.48
CA ARG A 1039 -9.98 17.67 -15.46
C ARG A 1039 -10.22 18.13 -16.90
N LEU A 1040 -11.46 18.52 -17.24
CA LEU A 1040 -11.79 18.99 -18.58
C LEU A 1040 -11.07 20.30 -18.95
N MET A 1041 -11.01 21.25 -18.02
CA MET A 1041 -10.31 22.53 -18.23
C MET A 1041 -8.81 22.35 -18.45
N ALA A 1042 -8.17 21.47 -17.67
CA ALA A 1042 -6.75 21.14 -17.83
C ALA A 1042 -6.47 20.51 -19.21
N GLY A 1043 -7.30 19.55 -19.63
CA GLY A 1043 -7.19 18.92 -20.95
C GLY A 1043 -7.37 19.92 -22.10
N ALA A 1044 -8.32 20.84 -21.99
CA ALA A 1044 -8.53 21.90 -22.98
C ALA A 1044 -7.34 22.89 -23.05
N SER A 1045 -6.58 23.03 -21.95
CA SER A 1045 -5.44 23.93 -21.84
C SER A 1045 -4.10 23.28 -22.21
N GLY A 1046 -4.09 22.01 -22.65
CA GLY A 1046 -2.87 21.26 -22.94
C GLY A 1046 -2.03 20.89 -21.70
N LEU A 1047 -2.60 21.02 -20.50
CA LEU A 1047 -1.99 20.62 -19.24
C LEU A 1047 -2.43 19.20 -18.87
N ASP A 1048 -1.62 18.50 -18.09
CA ASP A 1048 -1.94 17.13 -17.65
C ASP A 1048 -3.20 17.12 -16.77
N PRO A 1049 -4.32 16.50 -17.21
CA PRO A 1049 -5.58 16.51 -16.48
C PRO A 1049 -5.55 15.74 -15.15
N VAL A 1050 -4.62 14.78 -15.01
CA VAL A 1050 -4.44 14.00 -13.79
C VAL A 1050 -3.70 14.84 -12.78
N VAL A 1051 -2.55 15.41 -13.16
CA VAL A 1051 -1.76 16.28 -12.28
C VAL A 1051 -2.59 17.48 -11.83
N ALA A 1052 -3.42 18.05 -12.71
CA ALA A 1052 -4.31 19.16 -12.34
C ALA A 1052 -5.38 18.78 -11.29
N VAL A 1053 -5.89 17.55 -11.32
CA VAL A 1053 -6.82 17.03 -10.31
C VAL A 1053 -6.09 16.71 -9.02
N GLU A 1054 -4.94 16.03 -9.09
CA GLU A 1054 -4.12 15.71 -7.92
C GLU A 1054 -3.64 16.96 -7.20
N ASP A 1055 -3.15 17.95 -7.93
CA ASP A 1055 -2.74 19.25 -7.38
C ASP A 1055 -3.94 20.05 -6.84
N ALA A 1056 -5.19 19.68 -7.15
CA ALA A 1056 -6.38 20.32 -6.62
C ALA A 1056 -6.95 19.68 -5.34
N LEU A 1057 -6.43 18.52 -4.92
CA LEU A 1057 -6.89 17.83 -3.70
C LEU A 1057 -6.28 18.40 -2.41
N PRO A 1058 -4.98 18.73 -2.34
CA PRO A 1058 -4.38 19.23 -1.12
C PRO A 1058 -4.91 20.62 -0.79
N TRP A 1059 -5.35 20.81 0.44
CA TRP A 1059 -5.62 22.13 1.00
C TRP A 1059 -4.32 22.86 1.37
N GLN A 1060 -3.32 22.09 1.82
CA GLN A 1060 -2.03 22.60 2.28
C GLN A 1060 -0.95 21.55 2.03
N TYR A 1061 0.27 22.01 1.74
CA TYR A 1061 1.46 21.18 1.69
C TYR A 1061 2.30 21.37 2.95
N ILE A 1062 2.88 20.28 3.43
CA ILE A 1062 3.98 20.26 4.40
C ILE A 1062 5.22 19.83 3.63
N VAL A 1063 6.30 20.58 3.75
CA VAL A 1063 7.50 20.40 2.93
C VAL A 1063 8.72 20.32 3.84
N THR A 1064 9.57 19.34 3.58
CA THR A 1064 10.93 19.28 4.13
C THR A 1064 11.92 19.54 3.00
N ALA A 1065 12.74 20.58 3.13
CA ALA A 1065 13.76 20.95 2.16
C ALA A 1065 15.15 20.94 2.81
N VAL A 1066 16.17 20.41 2.13
CA VAL A 1066 17.55 20.34 2.60
C VAL A 1066 18.39 21.37 1.85
N ALA A 1067 19.31 22.02 2.54
CA ALA A 1067 20.30 22.89 1.91
C ALA A 1067 21.21 22.06 0.98
N ALA A 1068 21.08 22.28 -0.33
CA ALA A 1068 21.74 21.50 -1.39
C ALA A 1068 23.25 21.74 -1.46
#